data_AF-A0A9P9Z7F0-F1
#
_entry.id   AF-A0A9P9Z7F0-F1
#
_cell.length_a   1.000
_cell.length_b   1.000
_cell.length_c   1.000
_cell.angle_alpha   90.00
_cell.angle_beta   90.00
_cell.angle_gamma   90.00
#
_symmetry.space_group_name_H-M   'P 1'
#
loop_
_entity.id
_entity.type
_entity.pdbx_description
1 polymer ?
#
loop_
_entity_poly.entity_id
_entity_poly.type
_entity_poly.pdbx_seq_one_letter_code
_entity_poly.pdbx_strand_id
1 'polypeptide(L)'
;MTLSVAVSGASGYAGGEILRLLADHPDVEVRTVTAHSSAGQPLLAHQPHLRSLAHLELQPTTPEILSGHDVVFLALPHGQSAQYTDALSGTPLVIDAGADHRLTSSEDWAAFYGGPHPEPWAYGVPELPIGGGKLRDRLRRATRIAAPGCNASTVSLSLAPGVAAGVIDPGDIVSVLAVGPSGAGKAAKTNLLASEILGTANPYAVGGTHRHIPRSVRRSSLPAPRPMASACPSPGARAHGTRDPGHLLRADSGGGDGCRDPGGVAERVRRRTLRRAAAGRDVPTDGRRAGRQRRLARPRDRPRGEPGRGRRRRRQSGEGHRGRRGAVHEHRAGAPRDHRASSERSRPVSVTIPAGFEAAGVAVGLKSTGARDVAVVVNRGPQKVGAAVFTSNRAKANPILWSEQVVKDGVVEAVVLNSGGANCFTGAFGFQTTHQTAERAAELLGVGAGDVVVCSTGLIGTGDEVFRAKVLDGVEKGIAALSADGGDDASLAIMTTDSRSKRAVHHGEGWSIGGMAKGAGMLAPGLATMLVVLTTDVVLDAAEADAALRAATRVSFDRLDSDGCMSTNDQVTLLSSGASGIRVDADEFAAALTSVCDDLAAQLQGDAEGASHDITIRVVHAASEDDAVEIGRSIARNNLFKAAIFGNDPNWGRVLAAIGTTQAAFDPYDVDVWMNGVRVCSAGGPDRPREDVDLTPRATDLLVDLRVGDAEATIRTNDLTHDYVHENSAYSS
;
A
#
# COMPACT_ATOMS: atom_id res chain seq x y z
N MET A 1 14.69 45.85 -17.77
CA MET A 1 14.00 45.79 -19.08
C MET A 1 13.36 44.42 -19.14
N THR A 2 12.06 44.34 -19.39
CA THR A 2 11.34 43.07 -19.47
C THR A 2 11.61 42.41 -20.82
N LEU A 3 12.05 41.16 -20.83
CA LEU A 3 12.32 40.39 -22.05
C LEU A 3 11.02 39.82 -22.61
N SER A 4 10.77 40.08 -23.88
CA SER A 4 9.64 39.51 -24.61
C SER A 4 9.93 38.07 -25.05
N VAL A 5 8.98 37.17 -24.82
CA VAL A 5 9.17 35.74 -25.06
C VAL A 5 8.07 35.14 -25.93
N ALA A 6 8.49 34.33 -26.90
CA ALA A 6 7.63 33.43 -27.66
C ALA A 6 7.90 31.96 -27.31
N VAL A 7 6.84 31.18 -27.14
CA VAL A 7 6.93 29.73 -26.89
C VAL A 7 6.22 28.96 -27.99
N SER A 8 6.99 28.20 -28.77
CA SER A 8 6.48 27.24 -29.75
C SER A 8 6.20 25.89 -29.10
N GLY A 9 5.16 25.19 -29.56
CA GLY A 9 4.73 23.92 -28.97
C GLY A 9 4.01 24.07 -27.63
N ALA A 10 3.38 25.21 -27.39
CA ALA A 10 2.77 25.59 -26.11
C ALA A 10 1.64 24.64 -25.64
N SER A 11 0.98 23.94 -26.56
CA SER A 11 -0.05 22.95 -26.22
C SER A 11 0.51 21.65 -25.64
N GLY A 12 1.80 21.35 -25.81
CA GLY A 12 2.48 20.16 -25.30
C GLY A 12 2.91 20.27 -23.83
N TYR A 13 3.37 19.17 -23.22
CA TYR A 13 3.83 19.19 -21.82
C TYR A 13 5.05 20.09 -21.59
N ALA A 14 6.06 20.03 -22.45
CA ALA A 14 7.26 20.87 -22.32
C ALA A 14 6.93 22.36 -22.49
N GLY A 15 6.10 22.71 -23.47
CA GLY A 15 5.63 24.09 -23.67
C GLY A 15 4.83 24.60 -22.47
N GLY A 16 3.93 23.80 -21.92
CA GLY A 16 3.17 24.16 -20.72
C GLY A 16 4.06 24.41 -19.49
N GLU A 17 5.06 23.56 -19.27
CA GLU A 17 5.98 23.73 -18.13
C GLU A 17 6.92 24.92 -18.30
N ILE A 18 7.39 25.20 -19.53
CA ILE A 18 8.13 26.44 -19.84
C ILE A 18 7.26 27.64 -19.49
N LEU A 19 6.00 27.67 -19.95
CA LEU A 19 5.08 28.77 -19.68
C LEU A 19 4.79 28.93 -18.17
N ARG A 20 4.67 27.82 -17.43
CA ARG A 20 4.50 27.86 -15.98
C ARG A 20 5.67 28.56 -15.29
N LEU A 21 6.90 28.23 -15.69
CA LEU A 21 8.11 28.84 -15.13
C LEU A 21 8.28 30.31 -15.53
N LEU A 22 7.93 30.65 -16.78
CA LEU A 22 8.04 32.02 -17.28
C LEU A 22 6.95 32.94 -16.71
N ALA A 23 5.74 32.43 -16.44
CA ALA A 23 4.63 33.21 -15.91
C ALA A 23 4.93 33.83 -14.53
N ASP A 24 5.80 33.19 -13.75
CA ASP A 24 6.22 33.64 -12.42
C ASP A 24 7.58 34.39 -12.45
N HIS A 25 8.19 34.58 -13.63
CA HIS A 25 9.52 35.18 -13.75
C HIS A 25 9.44 36.72 -13.82
N PRO A 26 10.11 37.46 -12.91
CA PRO A 26 9.91 38.91 -12.75
C PRO A 26 10.34 39.74 -13.96
N ASP A 27 11.32 39.27 -14.73
CA ASP A 27 11.90 40.01 -15.86
C ASP A 27 11.39 39.56 -17.25
N VAL A 28 10.36 38.70 -17.30
CA VAL A 28 9.89 38.09 -18.56
C VAL A 28 8.42 38.40 -18.80
N GLU A 29 8.10 38.69 -20.06
CA GLU A 29 6.73 38.80 -20.54
C GLU A 29 6.50 37.77 -21.66
N VAL A 30 5.60 36.82 -21.42
CA VAL A 30 5.15 35.87 -22.45
C VAL A 30 4.15 36.58 -23.35
N ARG A 31 4.54 36.84 -24.60
CA ARG A 31 3.69 37.55 -25.57
C ARG A 31 3.03 36.63 -26.58
N THR A 32 3.75 35.60 -27.00
CA THR A 32 3.32 34.75 -28.11
C THR A 32 3.42 33.28 -27.73
N VAL A 33 2.34 32.53 -27.97
CA VAL A 33 2.31 31.07 -27.83
C VAL A 33 1.85 30.47 -29.14
N THR A 34 2.55 29.45 -29.63
CA THR A 34 2.21 28.81 -30.90
C THR A 34 2.01 27.31 -30.76
N ALA A 35 1.16 26.75 -31.61
CA ALA A 35 0.97 25.32 -31.77
C ALA A 35 0.66 24.99 -33.24
N HIS A 36 0.95 23.76 -33.66
CA HIS A 36 0.69 23.33 -35.03
C HIS A 36 -0.80 23.00 -35.26
N SER A 37 -1.31 21.95 -34.61
CA SER A 37 -2.66 21.42 -34.86
C SER A 37 -3.77 22.13 -34.08
N SER A 38 -3.43 23.02 -33.15
CA SER A 38 -4.37 23.67 -32.22
C SER A 38 -4.34 25.18 -32.30
N ALA A 39 -3.79 25.72 -33.39
CA ALA A 39 -3.83 27.15 -33.67
C ALA A 39 -5.30 27.64 -33.74
N GLY A 40 -5.56 28.85 -33.23
CA GLY A 40 -6.89 29.43 -33.09
C GLY A 40 -7.64 29.03 -31.82
N GLN A 41 -7.04 28.20 -30.94
CA GLN A 41 -7.66 27.78 -29.68
C GLN A 41 -7.07 28.54 -28.49
N PRO A 42 -7.88 28.83 -27.44
CA PRO A 42 -7.35 29.41 -26.20
C PRO A 42 -6.30 28.51 -25.56
N LEU A 43 -5.23 29.10 -25.00
CA LEU A 43 -4.18 28.35 -24.31
C LEU A 43 -4.75 27.49 -23.16
N LEU A 44 -5.75 28.00 -22.44
CA LEU A 44 -6.40 27.31 -21.31
C LEU A 44 -7.10 26.00 -21.71
N ALA A 45 -7.53 25.85 -22.96
CA ALA A 45 -8.11 24.59 -23.42
C ALA A 45 -7.09 23.45 -23.36
N HIS A 46 -5.79 23.77 -23.45
CA HIS A 46 -4.69 22.80 -23.43
C HIS A 46 -3.92 22.81 -22.11
N GLN A 47 -3.85 23.96 -21.43
CA GLN A 47 -3.08 24.17 -20.20
C GLN A 47 -3.94 24.88 -19.13
N PRO A 48 -4.97 24.22 -18.56
CA PRO A 48 -5.94 24.85 -17.65
C PRO A 48 -5.34 25.37 -16.33
N HIS A 49 -4.11 24.95 -16.01
CA HIS A 49 -3.38 25.41 -14.83
C HIS A 49 -2.74 26.80 -15.02
N LEU A 50 -2.55 27.28 -16.26
CA LEU A 50 -1.89 28.55 -16.57
C LEU A 50 -2.88 29.73 -16.60
N ARG A 51 -3.61 29.95 -15.51
CA ARG A 51 -4.67 30.96 -15.43
C ARG A 51 -4.19 32.40 -15.63
N SER A 52 -2.95 32.71 -15.24
CA SER A 52 -2.34 34.03 -15.48
C SER A 52 -2.16 34.36 -16.96
N LEU A 53 -2.06 33.32 -17.81
CA LEU A 53 -1.90 33.45 -19.26
C LEU A 53 -3.22 33.18 -20.02
N ALA A 54 -4.36 33.30 -19.34
CA ALA A 54 -5.68 33.02 -19.91
C ALA A 54 -6.04 33.85 -21.15
N HIS A 55 -5.43 35.03 -21.27
CA HIS A 55 -5.64 35.98 -22.36
C HIS A 55 -4.93 35.56 -23.66
N LEU A 56 -4.07 34.53 -23.63
CA LEU A 56 -3.32 34.09 -24.80
C LEU A 56 -4.07 33.03 -25.62
N GLU A 57 -4.00 33.20 -26.94
CA GLU A 57 -4.50 32.25 -27.94
C GLU A 57 -3.33 31.60 -28.67
N LEU A 58 -3.45 30.30 -28.97
CA LEU A 58 -2.43 29.57 -29.71
C LEU A 58 -2.39 30.04 -31.16
N GLN A 59 -1.28 30.62 -31.60
CA GLN A 59 -1.07 31.04 -32.98
C GLN A 59 -0.43 29.92 -33.82
N PRO A 60 -0.48 29.99 -35.16
CA PRO A 60 0.28 29.09 -36.02
C PRO A 60 1.80 29.16 -35.74
N THR A 61 2.47 28.01 -35.72
CA THR A 61 3.92 27.97 -35.57
C THR A 61 4.61 28.30 -36.89
N THR A 62 4.88 29.58 -37.15
CA THR A 62 5.66 30.05 -38.31
C THR A 62 6.82 30.96 -37.87
N PRO A 63 7.89 31.07 -38.68
CA PRO A 63 9.00 31.96 -38.34
C PRO A 63 8.57 33.42 -38.17
N GLU A 64 7.63 33.90 -38.97
CA GLU A 64 7.15 35.29 -38.93
C GLU A 64 6.52 35.61 -37.58
N ILE A 65 5.70 34.69 -37.05
CA ILE A 65 5.03 34.81 -35.75
C ILE A 65 6.03 34.69 -34.59
N LEU A 66 7.04 33.84 -34.72
CA LEU A 66 8.05 33.65 -33.69
C LEU A 66 9.11 34.76 -33.66
N SER A 67 9.38 35.39 -34.80
CA SER A 67 10.36 36.48 -34.93
C SER A 67 9.94 37.74 -34.15
N GLY A 68 10.90 38.62 -33.86
CA GLY A 68 10.63 39.90 -33.17
C GLY A 68 10.53 39.83 -31.64
N HIS A 69 10.84 38.68 -31.05
CA HIS A 69 10.92 38.49 -29.59
C HIS A 69 12.38 38.48 -29.14
N ASP A 70 12.63 38.83 -27.87
CA ASP A 70 13.98 38.77 -27.29
C ASP A 70 14.43 37.32 -27.06
N VAL A 71 13.48 36.45 -26.70
CA VAL A 71 13.72 35.02 -26.47
C VAL A 71 12.67 34.16 -27.19
N VAL A 72 13.11 33.12 -27.88
CA VAL A 72 12.21 32.11 -28.48
C VAL A 72 12.53 30.73 -27.92
N PHE A 73 11.52 30.08 -27.34
CA PHE A 73 11.57 28.67 -26.94
C PHE A 73 10.95 27.79 -28.03
N LEU A 74 11.69 26.76 -28.46
CA LEU A 74 11.21 25.75 -29.40
C LEU A 74 10.91 24.45 -28.65
N ALA A 75 9.65 24.27 -28.18
CA ALA A 75 9.20 23.02 -27.54
C ALA A 75 8.60 22.06 -28.57
N LEU A 76 9.35 21.77 -29.62
CA LEU A 76 8.91 21.01 -30.79
C LEU A 76 9.34 19.54 -30.73
N PRO A 77 8.66 18.64 -31.46
CA PRO A 77 9.12 17.27 -31.66
C PRO A 77 10.53 17.21 -32.25
N HIS A 78 11.23 16.10 -32.03
CA HIS A 78 12.56 15.90 -32.61
C HIS A 78 12.54 15.93 -34.15
N GLY A 79 13.53 16.57 -34.74
CA GLY A 79 13.69 16.79 -36.17
C GLY A 79 12.87 17.96 -36.73
N GLN A 80 12.26 18.79 -35.87
CA GLN A 80 11.38 19.88 -36.30
C GLN A 80 11.91 21.27 -35.98
N SER A 81 12.87 21.44 -35.07
CA SER A 81 13.38 22.77 -34.70
C SER A 81 14.39 23.29 -35.72
N ALA A 82 15.16 22.41 -36.37
CA ALA A 82 16.21 22.80 -37.32
C ALA A 82 15.72 23.72 -38.44
N GLN A 83 14.50 23.49 -38.95
CA GLN A 83 13.91 24.29 -40.04
C GLN A 83 13.64 25.76 -39.68
N TYR A 84 13.61 26.10 -38.39
CA TYR A 84 13.40 27.47 -37.91
C TYR A 84 14.72 28.21 -37.63
N THR A 85 15.87 27.53 -37.71
CA THR A 85 17.18 28.08 -37.32
C THR A 85 17.55 29.33 -38.10
N ASP A 86 17.46 29.27 -39.43
CA ASP A 86 17.86 30.37 -40.32
C ASP A 86 16.94 31.57 -40.17
N ALA A 87 15.63 31.31 -40.09
CA ALA A 87 14.62 32.34 -39.99
C ALA A 87 14.62 33.03 -38.61
N LEU A 88 15.11 32.35 -37.56
CA LEU A 88 15.29 32.93 -36.23
C LEU A 88 16.72 33.43 -35.98
N SER A 89 17.57 33.53 -37.02
CA SER A 89 18.95 34.04 -36.91
C SER A 89 19.03 35.43 -36.24
N GLY A 90 18.08 36.31 -36.53
CA GLY A 90 17.97 37.64 -35.91
C GLY A 90 17.44 37.69 -34.47
N THR A 91 17.00 36.55 -33.91
CA THR A 91 16.51 36.47 -32.53
C THR A 91 17.69 36.47 -31.54
N PRO A 92 17.71 37.36 -30.51
CA PRO A 92 18.82 37.45 -29.56
C PRO A 92 19.11 36.14 -28.83
N LEU A 93 18.08 35.42 -28.37
CA LEU A 93 18.24 34.12 -27.72
C LEU A 93 17.21 33.10 -28.23
N VAL A 94 17.71 31.94 -28.66
CA VAL A 94 16.85 30.79 -29.01
C VAL A 94 17.21 29.59 -28.16
N ILE A 95 16.20 28.99 -27.54
CA ILE A 95 16.33 27.82 -26.67
C ILE A 95 15.53 26.67 -27.29
N ASP A 96 16.22 25.67 -27.80
CA ASP A 96 15.61 24.47 -28.37
C ASP A 96 15.44 23.38 -27.31
N ALA A 97 14.19 23.01 -27.01
CA ALA A 97 13.86 21.86 -26.17
C ALA A 97 13.71 20.55 -26.97
N GLY A 98 13.78 20.63 -28.30
CA GLY A 98 13.96 19.53 -29.23
C GLY A 98 15.35 18.90 -29.16
N ALA A 99 15.61 17.96 -30.06
CA ALA A 99 16.89 17.22 -30.07
C ALA A 99 17.90 17.72 -31.09
N ASP A 100 17.47 18.61 -31.98
CA ASP A 100 18.11 18.87 -33.28
C ASP A 100 19.52 19.43 -33.11
N HIS A 101 19.71 20.28 -32.11
CA HIS A 101 20.98 20.93 -31.83
C HIS A 101 21.77 20.33 -30.66
N ARG A 102 21.38 19.13 -30.17
CA ARG A 102 22.01 18.49 -28.99
C ARG A 102 23.30 17.75 -29.31
N LEU A 103 23.31 16.99 -30.41
CA LEU A 103 24.40 16.08 -30.74
C LEU A 103 25.53 16.82 -31.44
N THR A 104 26.77 16.58 -31.01
CA THR A 104 27.96 17.12 -31.70
C THR A 104 28.51 16.19 -32.77
N SER A 105 28.13 14.91 -32.75
CA SER A 105 28.59 13.91 -33.70
C SER A 105 27.54 13.71 -34.79
N SER A 106 27.95 13.91 -36.04
CA SER A 106 27.11 13.63 -37.22
C SER A 106 26.85 12.14 -37.40
N GLU A 107 27.76 11.28 -36.95
CA GLU A 107 27.60 9.83 -36.93
C GLU A 107 26.50 9.41 -35.93
N ASP A 108 26.54 9.94 -34.71
CA ASP A 108 25.50 9.70 -33.69
C ASP A 108 24.14 10.22 -34.19
N TRP A 109 24.12 11.37 -34.86
CA TRP A 109 22.91 11.90 -35.47
C TRP A 109 22.32 10.98 -36.53
N ALA A 110 23.16 10.54 -37.49
CA ALA A 110 22.76 9.63 -38.54
C ALA A 110 22.22 8.29 -37.99
N ALA A 111 22.84 7.77 -36.93
CA ALA A 111 22.46 6.50 -36.31
C ALA A 111 21.09 6.54 -35.60
N PHE A 112 20.72 7.67 -34.98
CA PHE A 112 19.53 7.74 -34.11
C PHE A 112 18.35 8.56 -34.67
N TYR A 113 18.64 9.52 -35.56
CA TYR A 113 17.66 10.46 -36.10
C TYR A 113 17.60 10.40 -37.63
N GLY A 114 18.74 10.17 -38.29
CA GLY A 114 18.84 10.20 -39.75
C GLY A 114 18.68 11.62 -40.33
N GLY A 115 18.86 11.76 -41.64
CA GLY A 115 18.80 13.05 -42.32
C GLY A 115 20.01 13.97 -42.04
N PRO A 116 19.98 15.23 -42.54
CA PRO A 116 21.06 16.19 -42.33
C PRO A 116 21.29 16.49 -40.84
N HIS A 117 22.55 16.50 -40.40
CA HIS A 117 22.93 16.84 -39.01
C HIS A 117 22.92 18.36 -38.81
N PRO A 118 22.04 18.91 -37.95
CA PRO A 118 22.02 20.33 -37.67
C PRO A 118 23.24 20.77 -36.84
N GLU A 119 23.61 22.05 -36.95
CA GLU A 119 24.73 22.60 -36.18
C GLU A 119 24.44 22.50 -34.66
N PRO A 120 25.37 21.97 -33.84
CA PRO A 120 25.15 21.81 -32.41
C PRO A 120 25.18 23.15 -31.66
N TRP A 121 24.25 23.34 -30.71
CA TRP A 121 24.18 24.53 -29.86
C TRP A 121 24.84 24.33 -28.49
N ALA A 122 24.88 25.39 -27.67
CA ALA A 122 25.37 25.30 -26.30
C ALA A 122 24.44 24.40 -25.47
N TYR A 123 24.99 23.38 -24.82
CA TYR A 123 24.19 22.38 -24.11
C TYR A 123 23.75 22.91 -22.72
N GLY A 124 22.44 22.90 -22.47
CA GLY A 124 21.81 23.56 -21.32
C GLY A 124 21.83 22.79 -20.00
N VAL A 125 22.99 22.26 -19.56
CA VAL A 125 23.18 21.67 -18.22
C VAL A 125 24.28 22.42 -17.48
N PRO A 126 23.99 23.56 -16.84
CA PRO A 126 25.03 24.44 -16.29
C PRO A 126 25.99 23.76 -15.29
N GLU A 127 25.49 22.78 -14.54
CA GLU A 127 26.21 22.08 -13.47
C GLU A 127 27.24 21.07 -13.98
N LEU A 128 27.11 20.63 -15.24
CA LEU A 128 27.92 19.53 -15.76
C LEU A 128 29.40 19.92 -15.86
N PRO A 129 30.32 19.13 -15.26
CA PRO A 129 31.74 19.42 -15.31
C PRO A 129 32.30 19.23 -16.73
N ILE A 130 33.22 20.11 -17.10
CA ILE A 130 34.04 20.03 -18.31
C ILE A 130 35.51 20.22 -17.92
N GLY A 131 36.46 19.86 -18.79
CA GLY A 131 37.88 20.04 -18.52
C GLY A 131 38.21 21.48 -18.11
N GLY A 132 38.48 21.70 -16.82
CA GLY A 132 38.81 23.00 -16.23
C GLY A 132 37.64 23.88 -15.76
N GLY A 133 36.39 23.41 -15.75
CA GLY A 133 35.24 24.23 -15.32
C GLY A 133 33.88 23.52 -15.40
N LYS A 134 32.80 24.30 -15.56
CA LYS A 134 31.44 23.77 -15.76
C LYS A 134 30.82 24.31 -17.05
N LEU A 135 29.83 23.62 -17.60
CA LEU A 135 29.10 24.10 -18.79
C LEU A 135 28.47 25.48 -18.60
N ARG A 136 28.20 25.90 -17.35
CA ARG A 136 27.79 27.26 -17.00
C ARG A 136 28.64 28.34 -17.66
N ASP A 137 29.95 28.15 -17.77
CA ASP A 137 30.84 29.15 -18.36
C ASP A 137 30.59 29.34 -19.86
N ARG A 138 30.18 28.28 -20.57
CA ARG A 138 29.78 28.35 -21.98
C ARG A 138 28.40 28.97 -22.18
N LEU A 139 27.52 28.85 -21.18
CA LEU A 139 26.15 29.37 -21.27
C LEU A 139 26.04 30.88 -21.04
N ARG A 140 26.96 31.49 -20.28
CA ARG A 140 26.92 32.94 -19.94
C ARG A 140 26.82 33.88 -21.15
N ARG A 141 27.28 33.45 -22.33
CA ARG A 141 27.27 34.25 -23.58
C ARG A 141 26.56 33.52 -24.72
N ALA A 142 25.88 32.41 -24.44
CA ALA A 142 25.22 31.64 -25.48
C ALA A 142 23.95 32.33 -25.95
N THR A 143 23.83 32.56 -27.25
CA THR A 143 22.60 33.03 -27.92
C THR A 143 21.78 31.87 -28.48
N ARG A 144 22.32 30.65 -28.44
CA ARG A 144 21.73 29.42 -28.95
C ARG A 144 21.95 28.30 -27.94
N ILE A 145 20.87 27.80 -27.36
CA ILE A 145 20.92 26.81 -26.28
C ILE A 145 20.09 25.58 -26.66
N ALA A 146 20.70 24.40 -26.65
CA ALA A 146 20.00 23.13 -26.72
C ALA A 146 19.70 22.65 -25.30
N ALA A 147 18.43 22.70 -24.89
CA ALA A 147 18.00 22.18 -23.61
C ALA A 147 18.18 20.65 -23.58
N PRO A 148 18.61 20.09 -22.44
CA PRO A 148 19.01 18.70 -22.37
C PRO A 148 17.80 17.76 -22.37
N GLY A 149 18.05 16.50 -22.71
CA GLY A 149 17.02 15.47 -22.61
C GLY A 149 16.88 14.97 -21.17
N CYS A 150 15.66 14.75 -20.67
CA CYS A 150 15.38 14.38 -19.28
C CYS A 150 16.22 13.18 -18.76
N ASN A 151 16.33 12.12 -19.55
CA ASN A 151 17.12 10.93 -19.19
C ASN A 151 18.63 11.20 -19.23
N ALA A 152 19.08 11.98 -20.21
CA ALA A 152 20.49 12.33 -20.35
C ALA A 152 20.96 13.24 -19.22
N SER A 153 20.14 14.22 -18.80
CA SER A 153 20.43 15.08 -17.64
C SER A 153 20.61 14.26 -16.38
N THR A 154 19.65 13.35 -16.10
CA THR A 154 19.67 12.51 -14.89
C THR A 154 20.95 11.70 -14.82
N VAL A 155 21.27 10.95 -15.89
CA VAL A 155 22.44 10.08 -15.89
C VAL A 155 23.75 10.88 -15.86
N SER A 156 23.82 11.99 -16.59
CA SER A 156 25.03 12.80 -16.65
C SER A 156 25.32 13.48 -15.31
N LEU A 157 24.30 14.00 -14.61
CA LEU A 157 24.48 14.63 -13.31
C LEU A 157 24.82 13.61 -12.21
N SER A 158 24.28 12.39 -12.28
CA SER A 158 24.59 11.32 -11.32
C SER A 158 26.02 10.79 -11.47
N LEU A 159 26.52 10.66 -12.70
CA LEU A 159 27.78 9.96 -12.96
C LEU A 159 28.99 10.87 -13.22
N ALA A 160 28.79 12.06 -13.80
CA ALA A 160 29.89 12.93 -14.20
C ALA A 160 30.86 13.30 -13.05
N PRO A 161 30.42 13.51 -11.79
CA PRO A 161 31.34 13.77 -10.69
C PRO A 161 32.26 12.58 -10.38
N GLY A 162 31.71 11.35 -10.29
CA GLY A 162 32.51 10.16 -9.98
C GLY A 162 33.48 9.79 -11.10
N VAL A 163 33.07 10.04 -12.34
CA VAL A 163 33.93 9.89 -13.52
C VAL A 163 35.06 10.91 -13.53
N ALA A 164 34.76 12.18 -13.26
CA ALA A 164 35.76 13.24 -13.19
C ALA A 164 36.77 13.00 -12.06
N ALA A 165 36.31 12.40 -10.96
CA ALA A 165 37.15 12.00 -9.83
C ALA A 165 37.93 10.69 -10.07
N GLY A 166 37.72 10.00 -11.20
CA GLY A 166 38.38 8.73 -11.52
C GLY A 166 37.91 7.53 -10.69
N VAL A 167 36.78 7.65 -9.97
CA VAL A 167 36.22 6.57 -9.13
C VAL A 167 35.15 5.74 -9.85
N ILE A 168 34.77 6.14 -11.06
CA ILE A 168 33.87 5.39 -11.95
C ILE A 168 34.59 5.15 -13.26
N ASP A 169 34.73 3.88 -13.67
CA ASP A 169 35.22 3.53 -14.99
C ASP A 169 34.21 4.05 -16.03
N PRO A 170 34.63 4.97 -16.92
CA PRO A 170 33.79 5.40 -18.02
C PRO A 170 33.33 4.23 -18.89
N GLY A 171 34.20 3.23 -19.09
CA GLY A 171 34.18 2.15 -20.07
C GLY A 171 32.89 1.36 -20.20
N ASP A 172 32.21 1.13 -19.06
CA ASP A 172 31.06 0.24 -18.98
C ASP A 172 30.02 0.78 -17.99
N ILE A 173 29.26 1.78 -18.43
CA ILE A 173 28.15 2.33 -17.64
C ILE A 173 26.87 1.58 -17.96
N VAL A 174 26.11 1.20 -16.93
CA VAL A 174 24.74 0.70 -17.04
C VAL A 174 23.81 1.64 -16.28
N SER A 175 22.75 2.09 -16.95
CA SER A 175 21.73 2.96 -16.35
C SER A 175 20.35 2.38 -16.59
N VAL A 176 19.59 2.23 -15.51
CA VAL A 176 18.16 1.87 -15.54
C VAL A 176 17.40 3.08 -15.04
N LEU A 177 16.49 3.60 -15.84
CA LEU A 177 15.76 4.82 -15.48
C LEU A 177 14.29 4.52 -15.34
N ALA A 178 13.74 5.00 -14.23
CA ALA A 178 12.34 5.09 -13.94
C ALA A 178 11.78 6.41 -14.43
N VAL A 179 10.92 6.42 -15.44
CA VAL A 179 10.36 7.66 -16.02
C VAL A 179 8.84 7.72 -15.91
N GLY A 180 8.30 8.86 -15.51
CA GLY A 180 6.85 9.13 -15.59
C GLY A 180 6.37 9.33 -17.04
N PRO A 181 5.07 9.10 -17.32
CA PRO A 181 4.55 9.09 -18.69
C PRO A 181 4.56 10.47 -19.37
N SER A 182 4.64 11.58 -18.63
CA SER A 182 4.75 12.92 -19.24
C SER A 182 5.99 13.06 -20.14
N GLY A 183 7.06 12.30 -19.85
CA GLY A 183 8.28 12.27 -20.67
C GLY A 183 8.08 11.65 -22.05
N ALA A 184 7.02 10.86 -22.26
CA ALA A 184 6.68 10.27 -23.55
C ALA A 184 5.94 11.25 -24.51
N GLY A 185 5.65 12.46 -24.03
CA GLY A 185 4.92 13.49 -24.76
C GLY A 185 3.40 13.43 -24.56
N LYS A 186 2.68 14.40 -25.13
CA LYS A 186 1.22 14.59 -24.96
C LYS A 186 0.38 13.96 -26.07
N ALA A 187 1.02 13.28 -27.03
CA ALA A 187 0.31 12.60 -28.11
C ALA A 187 -0.44 11.39 -27.56
N ALA A 188 -1.75 11.32 -27.82
CA ALA A 188 -2.57 10.19 -27.44
C ALA A 188 -2.13 8.93 -28.20
N LYS A 189 -1.65 7.92 -27.47
CA LYS A 189 -1.28 6.61 -27.99
C LYS A 189 -1.85 5.55 -27.06
N THR A 190 -2.25 4.40 -27.60
CA THR A 190 -2.85 3.32 -26.80
C THR A 190 -1.96 2.95 -25.61
N ASN A 191 -0.66 2.75 -25.85
CA ASN A 191 0.32 2.43 -24.81
C ASN A 191 0.60 3.58 -23.81
N LEU A 192 0.00 4.74 -24.00
CA LEU A 192 0.07 5.91 -23.10
C LEU A 192 -1.28 6.22 -22.43
N LEU A 193 -2.29 5.37 -22.60
CA LEU A 193 -3.56 5.49 -21.87
C LEU A 193 -3.37 5.13 -20.40
N ALA A 194 -4.13 5.80 -19.54
CA ALA A 194 -4.09 5.55 -18.10
C ALA A 194 -4.42 4.09 -17.77
N SER A 195 -5.38 3.47 -18.46
CA SER A 195 -5.73 2.05 -18.29
C SER A 195 -4.58 1.09 -18.60
N GLU A 196 -3.65 1.48 -19.48
CA GLU A 196 -2.51 0.64 -19.87
C GLU A 196 -1.28 0.87 -18.97
N ILE A 197 -1.09 2.10 -18.47
CA ILE A 197 0.10 2.46 -17.67
C ILE A 197 -0.13 2.30 -16.16
N LEU A 198 -1.33 2.61 -15.65
CA LEU A 198 -1.57 2.58 -14.21
C LEU A 198 -1.48 1.13 -13.70
N GLY A 199 -0.59 0.89 -12.73
CA GLY A 199 -0.36 -0.45 -12.18
C GLY A 199 0.57 -1.33 -13.02
N THR A 200 1.13 -0.83 -14.12
CA THR A 200 2.09 -1.58 -14.94
C THR A 200 3.47 -0.94 -14.92
N ALA A 201 4.49 -1.75 -15.22
CA ALA A 201 5.86 -1.26 -15.42
C ALA A 201 6.48 -1.91 -16.64
N ASN A 202 6.77 -1.12 -17.67
CA ASN A 202 7.16 -1.64 -18.98
C ASN A 202 8.48 -1.01 -19.45
N PRO A 203 9.49 -1.84 -19.81
CA PRO A 203 10.68 -1.34 -20.47
C PRO A 203 10.39 -0.94 -21.92
N TYR A 204 10.95 0.16 -22.40
CA TYR A 204 10.80 0.61 -23.79
C TYR A 204 12.12 1.08 -24.39
N ALA A 205 12.22 0.99 -25.73
CA ALA A 205 13.42 1.32 -26.51
C ALA A 205 14.71 0.72 -25.93
N VAL A 206 14.62 -0.55 -25.52
CA VAL A 206 15.75 -1.31 -24.98
C VAL A 206 16.75 -1.69 -26.07
N GLY A 207 17.92 -2.18 -25.68
CA GLY A 207 18.89 -2.73 -26.63
C GLY A 207 19.67 -1.66 -27.41
N GLY A 208 19.85 -0.46 -26.86
CA GLY A 208 20.62 0.59 -27.52
C GLY A 208 19.81 1.53 -28.42
N THR A 209 18.48 1.35 -28.50
CA THR A 209 17.62 2.06 -29.45
C THR A 209 17.04 3.38 -28.91
N HIS A 210 17.19 3.67 -27.62
CA HIS A 210 16.69 4.90 -27.00
C HIS A 210 17.53 6.11 -27.40
N ARG A 211 16.89 7.17 -27.92
CA ARG A 211 17.56 8.36 -28.49
C ARG A 211 18.32 9.26 -27.52
N HIS A 212 18.27 8.97 -26.22
CA HIS A 212 19.09 9.64 -25.20
C HIS A 212 20.42 8.92 -24.88
N ILE A 213 20.71 7.82 -25.59
CA ILE A 213 21.94 7.04 -25.46
C ILE A 213 23.19 7.69 -26.09
N PRO A 214 23.13 8.41 -27.23
CA PRO A 214 24.34 8.77 -27.96
C PRO A 214 25.39 9.47 -27.09
N ARG A 215 26.66 9.09 -27.31
CA ARG A 215 27.81 9.54 -26.51
C ARG A 215 27.92 11.06 -26.49
N SER A 216 27.64 11.70 -27.62
CA SER A 216 27.71 13.15 -27.79
C SER A 216 26.64 13.95 -27.02
N VAL A 217 25.55 13.33 -26.53
CA VAL A 217 24.56 13.99 -25.66
C VAL A 217 25.18 14.33 -24.29
N ARG A 218 26.16 13.56 -23.82
CA ARG A 218 26.67 13.64 -22.43
C ARG A 218 27.90 14.54 -22.26
N ARG A 219 28.47 15.10 -23.35
CA ARG A 219 29.65 16.00 -23.42
C ARG A 219 30.68 15.84 -22.28
N SER A 220 30.97 14.60 -21.93
CA SER A 220 31.96 14.16 -20.94
C SER A 220 32.80 13.07 -21.61
N SER A 221 34.01 12.81 -21.11
CA SER A 221 34.93 11.77 -21.59
C SER A 221 34.41 10.33 -21.46
N LEU A 222 33.11 10.17 -21.20
CA LEU A 222 32.41 8.91 -21.00
C LEU A 222 32.15 8.17 -22.33
N PRO A 223 32.45 6.87 -22.45
CA PRO A 223 31.98 6.00 -23.52
C PRO A 223 30.49 5.67 -23.37
N ALA A 224 29.93 5.14 -24.46
CA ALA A 224 28.51 4.86 -24.57
C ALA A 224 28.12 3.63 -23.70
N PRO A 225 27.06 3.72 -22.88
CA PRO A 225 26.60 2.60 -22.06
C PRO A 225 26.04 1.44 -22.92
N ARG A 226 26.28 0.20 -22.47
CA ARG A 226 25.64 -1.03 -23.01
C ARG A 226 24.19 -1.14 -22.46
N PRO A 227 23.33 -2.03 -23.03
CA PRO A 227 21.94 -1.74 -23.35
C PRO A 227 21.10 -1.19 -22.17
N MET A 228 20.48 -0.03 -22.39
CA MET A 228 19.51 0.58 -21.50
C MET A 228 18.24 -0.28 -21.36
N ALA A 229 17.73 -0.38 -20.14
CA ALA A 229 16.31 -0.60 -19.87
C ALA A 229 15.75 0.68 -19.25
N SER A 230 15.03 1.49 -20.03
CA SER A 230 14.16 2.52 -19.46
C SER A 230 12.84 1.84 -19.11
N ALA A 231 12.56 1.63 -17.83
CA ALA A 231 11.31 1.06 -17.37
C ALA A 231 10.45 2.19 -16.83
N CYS A 232 9.21 2.34 -17.28
CA CYS A 232 8.24 3.12 -16.53
C CYS A 232 7.90 2.30 -15.28
N PRO A 233 8.14 2.73 -14.01
CA PRO A 233 7.70 1.94 -12.87
C PRO A 233 6.31 2.39 -12.39
N SER A 234 5.58 1.47 -11.78
CA SER A 234 4.62 1.80 -10.73
C SER A 234 4.75 0.75 -9.63
N PRO A 235 5.20 1.19 -8.45
CA PRO A 235 4.21 1.45 -7.42
C PRO A 235 4.27 2.92 -7.00
N GLY A 236 3.37 3.72 -7.58
CA GLY A 236 3.24 5.16 -7.34
C GLY A 236 3.42 5.97 -8.62
N ALA A 237 2.47 5.86 -9.55
CA ALA A 237 2.48 6.63 -10.79
C ALA A 237 2.38 8.13 -10.48
N ARG A 238 3.53 8.82 -10.43
CA ARG A 238 3.58 10.28 -10.53
C ARG A 238 3.52 10.64 -12.00
N ALA A 239 2.70 11.62 -12.36
CA ALA A 239 2.69 12.17 -13.72
C ALA A 239 4.08 12.68 -14.14
N HIS A 240 4.89 13.10 -13.16
CA HIS A 240 6.22 13.68 -13.34
C HIS A 240 7.30 12.93 -12.55
N GLY A 241 8.52 12.93 -13.08
CA GLY A 241 9.73 12.49 -12.39
C GLY A 241 10.55 11.47 -13.17
N THR A 242 11.87 11.60 -13.07
CA THR A 242 12.84 10.60 -13.50
C THR A 242 13.62 10.16 -12.26
N ARG A 243 13.72 8.85 -11.99
CA ARG A 243 14.51 8.30 -10.88
C ARG A 243 15.52 7.28 -11.42
N ASP A 244 16.72 7.29 -10.86
CA ASP A 244 17.74 6.26 -11.10
C ASP A 244 17.77 5.34 -9.86
N PRO A 245 17.31 4.08 -9.94
CA PRO A 245 17.20 3.19 -8.80
C PRO A 245 18.48 2.39 -8.48
N GLY A 246 19.59 2.55 -9.22
CA GLY A 246 20.89 1.97 -8.83
C GLY A 246 21.83 1.60 -9.99
N HIS A 247 23.13 1.65 -9.73
CA HIS A 247 24.22 1.26 -10.64
C HIS A 247 24.88 -0.06 -10.19
N LEU A 248 25.15 -0.97 -11.13
CA LEU A 248 26.09 -2.08 -10.92
C LEU A 248 27.50 -1.57 -11.23
N LEU A 249 28.33 -1.40 -10.19
CA LEU A 249 29.72 -0.97 -10.31
C LEU A 249 30.62 -2.22 -10.27
N ARG A 250 31.52 -2.38 -11.25
CA ARG A 250 32.69 -3.25 -11.12
C ARG A 250 33.88 -2.39 -10.73
N ALA A 251 34.41 -2.62 -9.53
CA ALA A 251 35.75 -2.15 -9.17
C ALA A 251 36.74 -3.22 -9.61
N ASP A 252 37.60 -2.91 -10.57
CA ASP A 252 38.76 -3.75 -10.89
C ASP A 252 39.87 -3.41 -9.88
N SER A 253 39.97 -4.19 -8.80
CA SER A 253 41.18 -4.27 -7.99
C SER A 253 41.86 -5.60 -8.28
N GLY A 254 42.98 -5.55 -8.99
CA GLY A 254 43.80 -6.72 -9.26
C GLY A 254 44.42 -7.30 -7.99
N GLY A 255 44.31 -8.62 -7.83
CA GLY A 255 45.23 -9.47 -7.07
C GLY A 255 44.83 -9.87 -5.64
N GLY A 256 44.53 -11.16 -5.46
CA GLY A 256 44.74 -11.87 -4.18
C GLY A 256 43.50 -12.29 -3.38
N ASP A 257 43.09 -13.54 -3.59
CA ASP A 257 42.36 -14.45 -2.69
C ASP A 257 41.11 -14.01 -1.91
N GLY A 258 39.96 -14.56 -2.35
CA GLY A 258 39.08 -15.32 -1.47
C GLY A 258 37.92 -14.57 -0.81
N CYS A 259 36.88 -14.18 -1.58
CA CYS A 259 35.55 -13.96 -1.02
C CYS A 259 34.44 -14.33 -2.03
N ARG A 260 33.44 -15.07 -1.54
CA ARG A 260 32.38 -15.72 -2.33
C ARG A 260 31.27 -14.73 -2.73
N ASP A 261 30.77 -14.96 -3.94
CA ASP A 261 29.79 -14.22 -4.74
C ASP A 261 28.34 -14.27 -4.20
N PRO A 262 27.59 -13.14 -4.12
CA PRO A 262 26.13 -13.17 -3.97
C PRO A 262 25.43 -13.04 -5.33
N GLY A 263 25.47 -14.11 -6.12
CA GLY A 263 24.74 -14.26 -7.38
C GLY A 263 23.31 -14.78 -7.17
N GLY A 264 22.32 -13.91 -6.91
CA GLY A 264 20.93 -14.34 -6.68
C GLY A 264 19.89 -13.89 -7.72
N VAL A 265 20.11 -12.74 -8.38
CA VAL A 265 19.07 -12.06 -9.17
C VAL A 265 19.40 -12.01 -10.67
N ALA A 266 20.68 -11.88 -11.03
CA ALA A 266 21.12 -11.82 -12.42
C ALA A 266 21.04 -13.17 -13.17
N GLU A 267 21.14 -14.29 -12.46
CA GLU A 267 21.13 -15.62 -13.08
C GLU A 267 19.72 -16.05 -13.55
N ARG A 268 18.67 -15.61 -12.86
CA ARG A 268 17.27 -15.91 -13.25
C ARG A 268 16.83 -15.16 -14.50
N VAL A 269 17.37 -13.96 -14.75
CA VAL A 269 17.10 -13.20 -15.97
C VAL A 269 17.90 -13.79 -17.15
N ARG A 270 19.15 -14.20 -16.96
CA ARG A 270 19.96 -14.86 -18.02
C ARG A 270 19.36 -16.18 -18.52
N ARG A 271 18.78 -17.01 -17.63
CA ARG A 271 18.22 -18.33 -18.03
C ARG A 271 16.93 -18.25 -18.84
N ARG A 272 16.16 -17.15 -18.76
CA ARG A 272 14.92 -16.97 -19.55
C ARG A 272 15.16 -16.42 -20.95
N THR A 273 16.19 -15.58 -21.14
CA THR A 273 16.50 -14.98 -22.45
C THR A 273 17.19 -15.95 -23.40
N LEU A 274 18.03 -16.85 -22.90
CA LEU A 274 18.75 -17.84 -23.73
C LEU A 274 17.84 -18.95 -24.28
N ARG A 275 16.73 -19.29 -23.62
CA ARG A 275 15.79 -20.32 -24.12
C ARG A 275 14.90 -19.87 -25.28
N ARG A 276 14.75 -18.56 -25.54
CA ARG A 276 13.97 -18.04 -26.68
C ARG A 276 14.81 -17.70 -27.92
N ALA A 277 16.13 -17.56 -27.78
CA ALA A 277 17.03 -17.26 -28.89
C ALA A 277 17.52 -18.50 -29.67
N ALA A 278 17.38 -19.71 -29.09
CA ALA A 278 17.89 -20.96 -29.68
C ALA A 278 16.87 -21.75 -30.54
N ALA A 279 15.68 -21.22 -30.82
CA ALA A 279 14.60 -21.95 -31.49
C ALA A 279 14.16 -21.33 -32.84
N GLY A 280 15.08 -20.71 -33.58
CA GLY A 280 14.78 -20.22 -34.93
C GLY A 280 16.01 -20.22 -35.81
N ARG A 281 15.90 -20.94 -36.95
CA ARG A 281 16.89 -21.20 -38.03
C ARG A 281 17.72 -22.47 -37.77
N ASP A 282 17.70 -23.52 -38.60
CA ASP A 282 17.69 -23.57 -40.07
C ASP A 282 17.36 -24.97 -40.67
N VAL A 283 16.62 -24.95 -41.81
CA VAL A 283 16.85 -25.73 -43.09
C VAL A 283 16.37 -27.20 -43.24
N PRO A 284 16.06 -27.75 -44.46
CA PRO A 284 15.54 -27.23 -45.74
C PRO A 284 14.29 -27.99 -46.30
N THR A 285 13.81 -27.53 -47.46
CA THR A 285 12.83 -28.14 -48.37
C THR A 285 13.32 -29.36 -49.16
N ASP A 286 12.36 -30.26 -49.41
CA ASP A 286 12.12 -31.06 -50.64
C ASP A 286 12.47 -32.56 -50.65
N GLY A 287 11.56 -33.36 -51.23
CA GLY A 287 11.91 -34.61 -51.91
C GLY A 287 11.37 -35.97 -51.42
N ARG A 288 10.15 -36.32 -51.89
CA ARG A 288 9.70 -37.66 -52.37
C ARG A 288 9.24 -38.79 -51.40
N ARG A 289 7.96 -39.15 -51.65
CA ARG A 289 7.34 -40.49 -51.86
C ARG A 289 7.47 -41.55 -50.75
N ALA A 290 6.33 -41.97 -50.19
CA ALA A 290 5.42 -43.05 -50.64
C ALA A 290 4.61 -43.53 -49.42
N GLY A 291 3.36 -43.93 -49.66
CA GLY A 291 2.32 -43.99 -48.64
C GLY A 291 2.18 -45.29 -47.85
N ARG A 292 1.30 -45.25 -46.85
CA ARG A 292 0.07 -46.04 -46.83
C ARG A 292 -0.88 -45.56 -45.73
N GLN A 293 -2.15 -45.71 -46.06
CA GLN A 293 -3.36 -45.18 -45.43
C GLN A 293 -3.66 -45.80 -44.05
N ARG A 294 -4.38 -45.05 -43.20
CA ARG A 294 -5.71 -45.46 -42.72
C ARG A 294 -6.53 -44.27 -42.21
N ARG A 295 -7.84 -44.46 -42.27
CA ARG A 295 -8.90 -43.49 -42.61
C ARG A 295 -9.43 -42.63 -41.45
N LEU A 296 -9.94 -41.48 -41.89
CA LEU A 296 -10.81 -40.47 -41.27
C LEU A 296 -12.15 -41.01 -40.79
N ALA A 297 -12.74 -40.35 -39.78
CA ALA A 297 -14.08 -39.76 -39.88
C ALA A 297 -14.32 -38.70 -38.78
N ARG A 298 -14.95 -37.60 -39.17
CA ARG A 298 -15.41 -36.46 -38.36
C ARG A 298 -16.89 -36.20 -38.78
N PRO A 299 -17.60 -35.19 -38.22
CA PRO A 299 -18.76 -35.31 -37.33
C PRO A 299 -20.09 -34.84 -37.98
N ARG A 300 -21.21 -34.74 -37.22
CA ARG A 300 -22.12 -33.56 -37.14
C ARG A 300 -23.47 -33.80 -36.42
N ASP A 301 -23.82 -32.78 -35.63
CA ASP A 301 -25.10 -32.03 -35.46
C ASP A 301 -26.46 -32.66 -35.06
N ARG A 302 -27.20 -31.83 -34.28
CA ARG A 302 -28.67 -31.55 -34.24
C ARG A 302 -29.45 -31.97 -32.94
N PRO A 303 -30.69 -31.46 -32.67
CA PRO A 303 -30.96 -30.26 -31.86
C PRO A 303 -32.20 -30.41 -30.91
N ARG A 304 -32.77 -29.29 -30.42
CA ARG A 304 -33.96 -29.15 -29.53
C ARG A 304 -35.32 -29.52 -30.17
N GLY A 305 -36.29 -29.93 -29.33
CA GLY A 305 -37.74 -29.91 -29.60
C GLY A 305 -38.62 -30.57 -28.51
N GLU A 306 -39.56 -29.81 -27.93
CA GLU A 306 -40.69 -30.17 -27.04
C GLU A 306 -41.89 -30.79 -27.83
N PRO A 307 -43.11 -31.06 -27.27
CA PRO A 307 -43.60 -31.28 -25.89
C PRO A 307 -44.59 -32.50 -25.76
N GLY A 308 -45.08 -32.84 -24.55
CA GLY A 308 -46.19 -33.81 -24.39
C GLY A 308 -46.73 -34.05 -22.97
N ARG A 309 -48.04 -33.85 -22.79
CA ARG A 309 -48.87 -33.97 -21.57
C ARG A 309 -49.03 -35.41 -21.04
N GLY A 310 -49.36 -35.58 -19.75
CA GLY A 310 -50.05 -36.79 -19.27
C GLY A 310 -50.17 -37.00 -17.76
N ARG A 311 -51.36 -36.74 -17.20
CA ARG A 311 -51.79 -37.11 -15.84
C ARG A 311 -51.75 -38.63 -15.58
N ARG A 312 -51.55 -39.07 -14.32
CA ARG A 312 -52.47 -40.01 -13.60
C ARG A 312 -52.11 -40.22 -12.12
N ARG A 313 -53.19 -40.34 -11.34
CA ARG A 313 -53.34 -40.60 -9.90
C ARG A 313 -53.05 -42.06 -9.51
N ARG A 314 -52.78 -42.34 -8.22
CA ARG A 314 -53.53 -43.26 -7.31
C ARG A 314 -52.76 -43.47 -5.98
N ARG A 315 -53.35 -43.11 -4.82
CA ARG A 315 -54.09 -43.92 -3.80
C ARG A 315 -53.16 -44.38 -2.64
N GLN A 316 -53.39 -43.87 -1.41
CA GLN A 316 -54.08 -44.51 -0.24
C GLN A 316 -53.24 -45.66 0.35
N SER A 317 -53.01 -45.81 1.67
CA SER A 317 -53.84 -45.64 2.89
C SER A 317 -52.88 -45.61 4.11
N GLY A 318 -53.18 -44.95 5.25
CA GLY A 318 -53.97 -45.46 6.40
C GLY A 318 -53.15 -46.53 7.18
N GLU A 319 -52.96 -46.55 8.50
CA GLU A 319 -53.61 -46.01 9.70
C GLU A 319 -52.60 -46.03 10.87
N GLY A 320 -52.89 -45.33 11.97
CA GLY A 320 -52.10 -45.39 13.21
C GLY A 320 -52.84 -46.06 14.36
N HIS A 321 -52.12 -46.43 15.43
CA HIS A 321 -52.66 -46.40 16.79
C HIS A 321 -51.61 -46.42 17.90
N ARG A 322 -52.00 -45.79 19.02
CA ARG A 322 -51.27 -45.54 20.26
C ARG A 322 -51.18 -46.76 21.18
N GLY A 323 -50.24 -46.75 22.12
CA GLY A 323 -50.28 -47.55 23.36
C GLY A 323 -49.31 -47.01 24.43
N ARG A 324 -49.83 -46.75 25.64
CA ARG A 324 -49.11 -46.28 26.84
C ARG A 324 -48.91 -47.43 27.86
N ARG A 325 -47.95 -47.22 28.78
CA ARG A 325 -47.85 -47.61 30.22
C ARG A 325 -46.88 -48.75 30.58
N GLY A 326 -46.13 -48.52 31.66
CA GLY A 326 -45.57 -49.55 32.55
C GLY A 326 -44.30 -49.09 33.30
N ALA A 327 -44.37 -48.95 34.62
CA ALA A 327 -43.29 -48.52 35.54
C ALA A 327 -42.67 -49.72 36.29
N VAL A 328 -41.52 -49.53 36.98
CA VAL A 328 -41.25 -49.84 38.43
C VAL A 328 -39.72 -49.80 38.77
N HIS A 329 -39.46 -49.40 40.03
CA HIS A 329 -38.26 -49.04 40.84
C HIS A 329 -37.06 -50.00 41.01
N GLU A 330 -35.89 -49.45 41.42
CA GLU A 330 -35.19 -49.68 42.74
C GLU A 330 -33.95 -48.73 42.93
N HIS A 331 -33.91 -47.88 43.98
CA HIS A 331 -33.04 -47.83 45.21
C HIS A 331 -31.51 -47.53 45.03
N ARG A 332 -30.76 -46.75 45.84
CA ARG A 332 -30.89 -45.60 46.79
C ARG A 332 -29.45 -45.21 47.27
N ALA A 333 -29.25 -43.95 47.69
CA ALA A 333 -28.17 -43.31 48.50
C ALA A 333 -27.31 -42.29 47.71
N GLY A 334 -27.08 -41.03 48.07
CA GLY A 334 -27.40 -40.19 49.23
C GLY A 334 -26.27 -39.15 49.42
N ALA A 335 -26.48 -37.84 49.16
CA ALA A 335 -25.60 -36.71 49.56
C ALA A 335 -26.30 -35.34 49.28
N PRO A 336 -25.84 -34.21 49.85
CA PRO A 336 -26.71 -33.16 50.44
C PRO A 336 -27.25 -32.10 49.47
N ARG A 337 -28.23 -31.34 50.00
CA ARG A 337 -28.95 -30.24 49.35
C ARG A 337 -28.02 -29.06 49.05
N ASP A 338 -27.85 -28.77 47.76
CA ASP A 338 -27.19 -27.56 47.29
C ASP A 338 -28.13 -26.34 47.39
N HIS A 339 -27.58 -25.28 47.96
CA HIS A 339 -28.14 -23.95 47.89
C HIS A 339 -28.31 -23.56 46.42
N ARG A 340 -29.51 -23.10 46.06
CA ARG A 340 -29.76 -22.47 44.76
C ARG A 340 -28.80 -21.30 44.58
N ALA A 341 -27.74 -21.50 43.80
CA ALA A 341 -27.00 -20.44 43.18
C ALA A 341 -27.97 -19.68 42.27
N SER A 342 -28.28 -18.44 42.67
CA SER A 342 -28.83 -17.43 41.78
C SER A 342 -27.96 -17.38 40.52
N SER A 343 -28.59 -17.42 39.34
CA SER A 343 -27.93 -17.17 38.06
C SER A 343 -27.21 -15.82 38.14
N GLU A 344 -25.89 -15.84 38.25
CA GLU A 344 -25.05 -14.69 37.95
C GLU A 344 -25.33 -14.34 36.48
N ARG A 345 -26.11 -13.28 36.26
CA ARG A 345 -26.04 -12.55 34.99
C ARG A 345 -24.57 -12.19 34.82
N SER A 346 -23.94 -12.61 33.72
CA SER A 346 -22.57 -12.21 33.41
C SER A 346 -22.48 -10.71 33.59
N ARG A 347 -21.60 -10.25 34.48
CA ARG A 347 -21.33 -8.82 34.63
C ARG A 347 -21.01 -8.25 33.24
N PRO A 348 -21.50 -7.04 32.89
CA PRO A 348 -21.16 -6.44 31.61
C PRO A 348 -19.62 -6.43 31.42
N VAL A 349 -19.14 -6.70 30.21
CA VAL A 349 -17.70 -6.77 29.91
C VAL A 349 -17.46 -5.90 28.67
N SER A 350 -17.35 -4.58 28.80
CA SER A 350 -17.17 -3.70 27.63
C SER A 350 -16.66 -2.31 28.03
N VAL A 351 -16.61 -1.40 27.06
CA VAL A 351 -16.17 0.00 27.16
C VAL A 351 -16.96 0.86 28.17
N THR A 352 -18.08 0.39 28.69
CA THR A 352 -18.87 1.11 29.70
C THR A 352 -18.66 0.61 31.12
N ILE A 353 -17.73 -0.33 31.33
CA ILE A 353 -17.38 -0.80 32.67
C ILE A 353 -16.70 0.26 33.52
N PRO A 354 -15.70 1.00 33.00
CA PRO A 354 -15.17 2.14 33.72
C PRO A 354 -16.24 3.22 33.91
N ALA A 355 -16.21 3.87 35.08
CA ALA A 355 -17.15 4.93 35.39
C ALA A 355 -17.01 6.11 34.41
N GLY A 356 -18.12 6.82 34.18
CA GLY A 356 -18.13 8.01 33.33
C GLY A 356 -18.21 7.74 31.83
N PHE A 357 -18.64 6.55 31.40
CA PHE A 357 -18.90 6.25 30.00
C PHE A 357 -20.33 5.79 29.73
N GLU A 358 -20.87 6.22 28.59
CA GLU A 358 -22.11 5.72 28.02
C GLU A 358 -21.81 5.22 26.60
N ALA A 359 -22.54 4.21 26.14
CA ALA A 359 -22.43 3.75 24.76
C ALA A 359 -23.79 3.37 24.19
N ALA A 360 -23.84 3.21 22.87
CA ALA A 360 -24.98 2.69 22.14
C ALA A 360 -24.54 1.99 20.87
N GLY A 361 -25.33 1.03 20.41
CA GLY A 361 -25.21 0.42 19.09
C GLY A 361 -26.58 0.26 18.44
N VAL A 362 -26.76 0.80 17.24
CA VAL A 362 -28.04 0.85 16.54
C VAL A 362 -27.93 0.29 15.12
N ALA A 363 -29.06 -0.15 14.57
CA ALA A 363 -29.16 -0.60 13.19
C ALA A 363 -29.84 0.49 12.34
N VAL A 364 -29.14 0.98 11.33
CA VAL A 364 -29.65 1.95 10.34
C VAL A 364 -29.58 1.44 8.90
N GLY A 365 -29.16 0.18 8.74
CA GLY A 365 -29.23 -0.53 7.46
C GLY A 365 -28.09 -0.17 6.51
N LEU A 366 -26.92 0.15 7.03
CA LEU A 366 -25.66 0.09 6.30
C LEU A 366 -25.33 -1.35 5.93
N LYS A 367 -25.62 -2.30 6.82
CA LYS A 367 -25.52 -3.74 6.53
C LYS A 367 -26.83 -4.27 5.95
N SER A 368 -26.74 -5.04 4.87
CA SER A 368 -27.90 -5.70 4.25
C SER A 368 -28.56 -6.76 5.15
N THR A 369 -27.84 -7.25 6.16
CA THR A 369 -28.33 -8.24 7.13
C THR A 369 -29.32 -7.67 8.14
N GLY A 370 -29.40 -6.35 8.27
CA GLY A 370 -30.19 -5.67 9.32
C GLY A 370 -29.54 -5.71 10.71
N ALA A 371 -28.30 -6.19 10.82
CA ALA A 371 -27.52 -6.11 12.05
C ALA A 371 -27.22 -4.65 12.41
N ARG A 372 -26.92 -4.40 13.70
CA ARG A 372 -26.45 -3.08 14.18
C ARG A 372 -25.19 -2.69 13.41
N ASP A 373 -25.04 -1.41 13.09
CA ASP A 373 -24.02 -0.92 12.18
C ASP A 373 -23.50 0.49 12.46
N VAL A 374 -24.06 1.18 13.47
CA VAL A 374 -23.50 2.42 14.02
C VAL A 374 -23.40 2.32 15.54
N ALA A 375 -22.24 2.67 16.07
CA ALA A 375 -21.94 2.74 17.51
C ALA A 375 -21.53 4.16 17.90
N VAL A 376 -21.85 4.53 19.13
CA VAL A 376 -21.38 5.77 19.76
C VAL A 376 -20.89 5.43 21.16
N VAL A 377 -19.71 5.94 21.53
CA VAL A 377 -19.16 5.87 22.89
C VAL A 377 -18.89 7.30 23.36
N VAL A 378 -19.40 7.67 24.54
CA VAL A 378 -19.31 9.04 25.07
C VAL A 378 -18.65 9.04 26.43
N ASN A 379 -17.66 9.92 26.60
CA ASN A 379 -16.99 10.20 27.87
C ASN A 379 -17.76 11.30 28.65
N ARG A 380 -18.51 10.89 29.66
CA ARG A 380 -19.22 11.75 30.63
C ARG A 380 -18.38 12.11 31.85
N GLY A 381 -17.14 11.62 31.94
CA GLY A 381 -16.27 11.86 33.08
C GLY A 381 -15.82 13.31 33.25
N PRO A 382 -15.26 13.65 34.43
CA PRO A 382 -14.69 14.96 34.71
C PRO A 382 -13.47 15.30 33.83
N GLN A 383 -12.78 14.29 33.28
CA GLN A 383 -11.65 14.47 32.36
C GLN A 383 -12.01 13.97 30.97
N LYS A 384 -11.49 14.65 29.95
CA LYS A 384 -11.75 14.38 28.53
C LYS A 384 -10.50 13.85 27.81
N VAL A 385 -9.63 13.16 28.54
CA VAL A 385 -8.35 12.73 27.98
C VAL A 385 -8.55 11.64 26.95
N GLY A 386 -7.99 11.82 25.76
CA GLY A 386 -8.03 10.87 24.66
C GLY A 386 -6.69 10.73 23.97
N ALA A 387 -6.32 9.50 23.64
CA ALA A 387 -5.14 9.17 22.83
C ALA A 387 -5.49 8.14 21.76
N ALA A 388 -4.78 8.15 20.64
CA ALA A 388 -4.99 7.18 19.58
C ALA A 388 -3.72 6.79 18.82
N VAL A 389 -3.68 5.54 18.38
CA VAL A 389 -2.70 4.99 17.44
C VAL A 389 -3.44 4.65 16.15
N PHE A 390 -2.87 5.05 15.01
CA PHE A 390 -3.49 4.94 13.68
C PHE A 390 -2.67 4.06 12.74
N THR A 391 -3.32 3.58 11.69
CA THR A 391 -2.67 2.86 10.60
C THR A 391 -1.45 3.61 10.06
N SER A 392 -0.37 2.85 9.80
CA SER A 392 0.81 3.37 9.09
C SER A 392 0.65 3.28 7.56
N ASN A 393 -0.47 2.76 7.08
CA ASN A 393 -0.79 2.70 5.67
C ASN A 393 -0.81 4.11 5.06
N ARG A 394 -0.21 4.25 3.88
CA ARG A 394 -0.17 5.52 3.14
C ARG A 394 -1.51 5.86 2.51
N ALA A 395 -2.34 4.85 2.26
CA ALA A 395 -3.68 4.93 1.69
C ALA A 395 -4.74 5.21 2.77
N LYS A 396 -4.51 6.19 3.65
CA LYS A 396 -5.39 6.45 4.80
C LYS A 396 -6.82 6.80 4.38
N ALA A 397 -7.80 6.23 5.06
CA ALA A 397 -9.20 6.55 4.89
C ALA A 397 -9.54 7.95 5.42
N ASN A 398 -10.65 8.52 4.94
CA ASN A 398 -11.13 9.83 5.40
C ASN A 398 -11.33 9.94 6.93
N PRO A 399 -11.95 8.97 7.63
CA PRO A 399 -12.05 8.99 9.10
C PRO A 399 -10.69 9.05 9.81
N ILE A 400 -9.66 8.40 9.28
CA ILE A 400 -8.31 8.44 9.87
C ILE A 400 -7.73 9.84 9.76
N LEU A 401 -7.82 10.48 8.59
CA LEU A 401 -7.30 11.83 8.37
C LEU A 401 -7.96 12.87 9.30
N TRP A 402 -9.26 12.70 9.58
CA TRP A 402 -9.99 13.53 10.54
C TRP A 402 -9.55 13.27 11.98
N SER A 403 -9.59 12.01 12.40
CA SER A 403 -9.32 11.61 13.78
C SER A 403 -7.86 11.90 14.19
N GLU A 404 -6.91 11.89 13.25
CA GLU A 404 -5.54 12.36 13.48
C GLU A 404 -5.44 13.86 13.83
N GLN A 405 -6.41 14.69 13.44
CA GLN A 405 -6.46 16.09 13.86
C GLN A 405 -7.14 16.25 15.22
N VAL A 406 -8.23 15.51 15.44
CA VAL A 406 -9.04 15.53 16.68
C VAL A 406 -8.19 15.24 17.90
N VAL A 407 -7.38 14.17 17.87
CA VAL A 407 -6.66 13.73 19.08
C VAL A 407 -5.42 14.58 19.44
N LYS A 408 -5.11 15.65 18.68
CA LYS A 408 -3.82 16.38 18.81
C LYS A 408 -3.67 17.16 20.10
N ASP A 409 -4.76 17.70 20.63
CA ASP A 409 -4.76 18.44 21.89
C ASP A 409 -5.02 17.53 23.11
N GLY A 410 -5.20 16.23 22.86
CA GLY A 410 -5.45 15.22 23.89
C GLY A 410 -6.87 15.24 24.44
N VAL A 411 -7.81 15.97 23.82
CA VAL A 411 -9.20 16.08 24.24
C VAL A 411 -10.11 15.26 23.32
N VAL A 412 -10.83 14.28 23.88
CA VAL A 412 -11.82 13.49 23.17
C VAL A 412 -13.03 13.23 24.06
N GLU A 413 -14.20 13.65 23.59
CA GLU A 413 -15.47 13.50 24.31
C GLU A 413 -16.34 12.36 23.77
N ALA A 414 -16.18 11.99 22.49
CA ALA A 414 -16.94 10.91 21.90
C ALA A 414 -16.20 10.20 20.76
N VAL A 415 -16.57 8.94 20.53
CA VAL A 415 -16.16 8.14 19.38
C VAL A 415 -17.40 7.66 18.65
N VAL A 416 -17.52 7.99 17.37
CA VAL A 416 -18.58 7.48 16.48
C VAL A 416 -17.96 6.44 15.55
N LEU A 417 -18.54 5.24 15.50
CA LEU A 417 -18.06 4.15 14.67
C LEU A 417 -19.18 3.66 13.76
N ASN A 418 -18.92 3.52 12.46
CA ASN A 418 -19.82 2.84 11.54
C ASN A 418 -19.17 1.59 10.95
N SER A 419 -20.00 0.59 10.65
CA SER A 419 -19.60 -0.60 9.90
C SER A 419 -20.52 -0.81 8.68
N GLY A 420 -20.01 -1.49 7.66
CA GLY A 420 -20.69 -1.65 6.36
C GLY A 420 -20.23 -0.68 5.26
N GLY A 421 -19.31 0.24 5.57
CA GLY A 421 -18.62 1.08 4.58
C GLY A 421 -17.41 1.76 5.20
N ALA A 422 -16.23 1.58 4.60
CA ALA A 422 -14.98 2.07 5.16
C ALA A 422 -14.78 3.59 4.99
N ASN A 423 -15.59 4.24 4.15
CA ASN A 423 -15.40 5.64 3.75
C ASN A 423 -13.93 5.94 3.35
N CYS A 424 -13.32 4.99 2.66
CA CYS A 424 -11.95 5.04 2.17
C CYS A 424 -11.98 5.25 0.65
N PHE A 425 -11.11 6.13 0.13
CA PHE A 425 -11.04 6.47 -1.29
C PHE A 425 -12.34 6.98 -1.94
N THR A 426 -13.20 7.62 -1.16
CA THR A 426 -14.46 8.26 -1.61
C THR A 426 -14.31 9.76 -1.90
N GLY A 427 -13.06 10.25 -2.02
CA GLY A 427 -12.74 11.63 -2.36
C GLY A 427 -13.25 12.67 -1.36
N ALA A 428 -13.43 13.92 -1.83
CA ALA A 428 -13.90 15.03 -1.00
C ALA A 428 -15.29 14.79 -0.40
N PHE A 429 -16.14 14.02 -1.11
CA PHE A 429 -17.45 13.61 -0.61
C PHE A 429 -17.32 12.84 0.71
N GLY A 430 -16.43 11.85 0.75
CA GLY A 430 -16.21 11.02 1.93
C GLY A 430 -15.62 11.80 3.10
N PHE A 431 -14.71 12.73 2.83
CA PHE A 431 -14.16 13.61 3.87
C PHE A 431 -15.26 14.50 4.48
N GLN A 432 -16.14 15.07 3.66
CA GLN A 432 -17.29 15.82 4.19
C GLN A 432 -18.28 14.93 4.97
N THR A 433 -18.49 13.68 4.55
CA THR A 433 -19.32 12.73 5.31
C THR A 433 -18.74 12.50 6.71
N THR A 434 -17.43 12.34 6.84
CA THR A 434 -16.76 12.24 8.16
C THR A 434 -16.99 13.51 8.98
N HIS A 435 -16.77 14.69 8.38
CA HIS A 435 -16.95 15.98 9.05
C HIS A 435 -18.39 16.15 9.59
N GLN A 436 -19.39 15.89 8.74
CA GLN A 436 -20.81 15.99 9.11
C GLN A 436 -21.20 14.98 10.19
N THR A 437 -20.57 13.80 10.20
CA THR A 437 -20.76 12.80 11.25
C THR A 437 -20.32 13.35 12.61
N ALA A 438 -19.13 13.96 12.65
CA ALA A 438 -18.61 14.60 13.85
C ALA A 438 -19.44 15.82 14.28
N GLU A 439 -19.81 16.72 13.35
CA GLU A 439 -20.66 17.88 13.62
C GLU A 439 -22.03 17.47 14.16
N ARG A 440 -22.66 16.44 13.58
CA ARG A 440 -23.97 15.97 14.02
C ARG A 440 -23.90 15.39 15.42
N ALA A 441 -22.86 14.61 15.73
CA ALA A 441 -22.65 14.09 17.07
C ALA A 441 -22.40 15.21 18.08
N ALA A 442 -21.57 16.19 17.71
CA ALA A 442 -21.23 17.34 18.54
C ALA A 442 -22.46 18.20 18.87
N GLU A 443 -23.31 18.49 17.87
CA GLU A 443 -24.57 19.22 18.06
C GLU A 443 -25.49 18.52 19.07
N LEU A 444 -25.66 17.20 18.93
CA LEU A 444 -26.56 16.41 19.78
C LEU A 444 -26.01 16.22 21.20
N LEU A 445 -24.69 16.20 21.38
CA LEU A 445 -24.04 16.04 22.68
C LEU A 445 -23.73 17.36 23.39
N GLY A 446 -23.74 18.49 22.66
CA GLY A 446 -23.36 19.80 23.17
C GLY A 446 -21.84 19.97 23.36
N VAL A 447 -21.03 19.34 22.50
CA VAL A 447 -19.55 19.35 22.55
C VAL A 447 -18.95 19.94 21.28
N GLY A 448 -17.62 20.07 21.20
CA GLY A 448 -16.93 20.46 19.97
C GLY A 448 -16.86 19.32 18.96
N ALA A 449 -17.07 19.60 17.67
CA ALA A 449 -16.82 18.61 16.61
C ALA A 449 -15.36 18.15 16.58
N GLY A 450 -14.44 19.05 16.95
CA GLY A 450 -13.02 18.76 17.12
C GLY A 450 -12.70 17.76 18.24
N ASP A 451 -13.67 17.43 19.11
CA ASP A 451 -13.52 16.46 20.22
C ASP A 451 -14.22 15.12 19.91
N VAL A 452 -14.71 14.94 18.68
CA VAL A 452 -15.40 13.73 18.22
C VAL A 452 -14.55 12.96 17.23
N VAL A 453 -14.05 11.82 17.69
CA VAL A 453 -13.34 10.85 16.86
C VAL A 453 -14.33 10.08 16.00
N VAL A 454 -13.98 9.86 14.73
CA VAL A 454 -14.82 9.11 13.78
C VAL A 454 -14.05 7.92 13.23
N CYS A 455 -14.68 6.75 13.24
CA CYS A 455 -14.15 5.50 12.72
C CYS A 455 -15.13 4.87 11.72
N SER A 456 -14.60 4.26 10.66
CA SER A 456 -15.41 3.55 9.68
C SER A 456 -14.74 2.25 9.27
N THR A 457 -15.53 1.21 9.01
CA THR A 457 -15.03 -0.09 8.50
C THR A 457 -16.01 -0.70 7.49
N GLY A 458 -15.49 -1.43 6.50
CA GLY A 458 -16.29 -2.09 5.47
C GLY A 458 -15.65 -1.98 4.09
N LEU A 459 -16.48 -1.95 3.05
CA LEU A 459 -16.00 -1.89 1.65
C LEU A 459 -15.30 -0.55 1.34
N ILE A 460 -14.19 -0.63 0.61
CA ILE A 460 -13.40 0.53 0.14
C ILE A 460 -14.03 1.08 -1.15
N GLY A 461 -13.97 2.40 -1.36
CA GLY A 461 -14.49 3.03 -2.58
C GLY A 461 -16.02 3.08 -2.65
N THR A 462 -16.70 2.69 -1.58
CA THR A 462 -18.17 2.76 -1.46
C THR A 462 -18.58 3.92 -0.55
N GLY A 463 -19.52 4.72 -1.02
CA GLY A 463 -20.05 5.88 -0.30
C GLY A 463 -20.79 6.82 -1.23
N ASP A 464 -22.06 7.08 -0.91
CA ASP A 464 -22.95 8.00 -1.61
C ASP A 464 -23.83 8.74 -0.59
N GLU A 465 -24.78 9.54 -1.08
CA GLU A 465 -25.70 10.30 -0.21
C GLU A 465 -26.57 9.38 0.66
N VAL A 466 -26.89 8.17 0.20
CA VAL A 466 -27.67 7.19 0.98
C VAL A 466 -26.83 6.67 2.15
N PHE A 467 -25.57 6.32 1.90
CA PHE A 467 -24.61 5.95 2.95
C PHE A 467 -24.48 7.07 3.98
N ARG A 468 -24.24 8.31 3.56
CA ARG A 468 -24.13 9.46 4.45
C ARG A 468 -25.39 9.65 5.29
N ALA A 469 -26.57 9.67 4.66
CA ALA A 469 -27.83 9.88 5.37
C ALA A 469 -28.05 8.80 6.45
N LYS A 470 -27.73 7.54 6.15
CA LYS A 470 -27.80 6.44 7.13
C LYS A 470 -26.81 6.62 8.27
N VAL A 471 -25.56 7.00 7.99
CA VAL A 471 -24.57 7.26 9.05
C VAL A 471 -25.09 8.36 9.98
N LEU A 472 -25.57 9.48 9.44
CA LEU A 472 -26.09 10.60 10.25
C LEU A 472 -27.34 10.23 11.06
N ASP A 473 -28.28 9.47 10.48
CA ASP A 473 -29.43 8.90 11.19
C ASP A 473 -28.99 7.93 12.30
N GLY A 474 -27.92 7.17 12.06
CA GLY A 474 -27.32 6.29 13.05
C GLY A 474 -26.68 7.04 14.21
N VAL A 475 -26.04 8.18 13.95
CA VAL A 475 -25.53 9.06 15.00
C VAL A 475 -26.68 9.57 15.87
N GLU A 476 -27.75 10.06 15.25
CA GLU A 476 -28.91 10.58 15.97
C GLU A 476 -29.58 9.52 16.84
N LYS A 477 -29.87 8.35 16.27
CA LYS A 477 -30.46 7.21 17.00
C LYS A 477 -29.52 6.67 18.08
N GLY A 478 -28.22 6.60 17.78
CA GLY A 478 -27.20 6.14 18.72
C GLY A 478 -27.13 7.05 19.94
N ILE A 479 -27.08 8.37 19.74
CA ILE A 479 -27.03 9.34 20.83
C ILE A 479 -28.33 9.32 21.66
N ALA A 480 -29.49 9.19 21.01
CA ALA A 480 -30.76 9.04 21.70
C ALA A 480 -30.88 7.76 22.54
N ALA A 481 -30.07 6.73 22.23
CA ALA A 481 -30.07 5.43 22.88
C ALA A 481 -28.89 5.20 23.85
N LEU A 482 -28.09 6.24 24.14
CA LEU A 482 -26.94 6.14 25.05
C LEU A 482 -27.34 5.59 26.42
N SER A 483 -26.55 4.65 26.91
CA SER A 483 -26.74 4.03 28.21
C SER A 483 -25.41 3.56 28.79
N ALA A 484 -25.31 3.53 30.12
CA ALA A 484 -24.20 2.88 30.83
C ALA A 484 -24.15 1.36 30.56
N ASP A 485 -25.26 0.74 30.17
CA ASP A 485 -25.33 -0.68 29.79
C ASP A 485 -25.14 -0.92 28.28
N GLY A 486 -24.94 0.14 27.49
CA GLY A 486 -24.95 0.05 26.03
C GLY A 486 -23.64 -0.47 25.39
N GLY A 487 -22.63 -0.79 26.19
CA GLY A 487 -21.33 -1.28 25.71
C GLY A 487 -21.42 -2.60 24.93
N ASP A 488 -22.38 -3.48 25.25
CA ASP A 488 -22.59 -4.73 24.52
C ASP A 488 -23.13 -4.46 23.11
N ASP A 489 -24.15 -3.61 23.00
CA ASP A 489 -24.75 -3.22 21.73
C ASP A 489 -23.76 -2.48 20.83
N ALA A 490 -22.91 -1.62 21.42
CA ALA A 490 -21.84 -0.94 20.70
C ALA A 490 -20.83 -1.95 20.10
N SER A 491 -20.43 -2.98 20.85
CA SER A 491 -19.49 -4.01 20.37
C SER A 491 -20.07 -4.82 19.20
N LEU A 492 -21.38 -5.08 19.21
CA LEU A 492 -22.08 -5.77 18.11
C LEU A 492 -22.19 -4.88 16.86
N ALA A 493 -22.35 -3.57 17.05
CA ALA A 493 -22.52 -2.62 15.96
C ALA A 493 -21.26 -2.43 15.12
N ILE A 494 -20.05 -2.64 15.68
CA ILE A 494 -18.78 -2.43 14.96
C ILE A 494 -18.32 -3.65 14.14
N MET A 495 -18.90 -4.84 14.37
CA MET A 495 -18.52 -6.09 13.69
C MET A 495 -18.76 -6.03 12.16
N THR A 496 -17.91 -6.68 11.37
CA THR A 496 -18.11 -6.89 9.93
C THR A 496 -18.19 -8.37 9.57
N THR A 497 -17.05 -9.00 9.34
CA THR A 497 -16.88 -10.43 9.03
C THR A 497 -16.62 -11.25 10.30
N ASP A 498 -16.49 -10.57 11.45
CA ASP A 498 -16.37 -11.16 12.77
C ASP A 498 -17.49 -12.18 13.05
N SER A 499 -17.14 -13.35 13.60
CA SER A 499 -18.14 -14.34 14.03
C SER A 499 -18.67 -14.07 15.44
N ARG A 500 -17.90 -13.30 16.24
CA ARG A 500 -18.24 -12.92 17.61
C ARG A 500 -17.74 -11.52 17.98
N SER A 501 -18.47 -10.87 18.90
CA SER A 501 -18.06 -9.61 19.53
C SER A 501 -16.78 -9.82 20.37
N LYS A 502 -15.83 -8.89 20.32
CA LYS A 502 -14.56 -8.98 21.08
C LYS A 502 -14.53 -7.91 22.15
N ARG A 503 -14.33 -8.33 23.40
CA ARG A 503 -14.56 -7.54 24.60
C ARG A 503 -13.58 -7.97 25.69
N ALA A 504 -13.01 -7.01 26.41
CA ALA A 504 -12.04 -7.28 27.48
C ALA A 504 -12.20 -6.26 28.62
N VAL A 505 -11.90 -6.68 29.85
CA VAL A 505 -11.96 -5.84 31.04
C VAL A 505 -10.82 -6.18 31.98
N HIS A 506 -10.25 -5.16 32.62
CA HIS A 506 -9.38 -5.29 33.78
C HIS A 506 -10.00 -4.54 34.96
N HIS A 507 -9.96 -5.16 36.15
CA HIS A 507 -10.37 -4.54 37.40
C HIS A 507 -9.16 -4.37 38.31
N GLY A 508 -8.83 -3.12 38.62
CA GLY A 508 -7.90 -2.78 39.69
C GLY A 508 -8.63 -2.51 41.00
N GLU A 509 -7.91 -1.96 41.98
CA GLU A 509 -8.51 -1.57 43.26
C GLU A 509 -9.26 -0.24 43.13
N GLY A 510 -10.56 -0.32 42.81
CA GLY A 510 -11.44 0.85 42.71
C GLY A 510 -11.41 1.59 41.36
N TRP A 511 -10.67 1.07 40.38
CA TRP A 511 -10.60 1.56 39.01
C TRP A 511 -10.69 0.40 38.02
N SER A 512 -10.93 0.69 36.74
CA SER A 512 -11.03 -0.35 35.71
C SER A 512 -10.67 0.12 34.31
N ILE A 513 -10.35 -0.83 33.45
CA ILE A 513 -10.17 -0.64 32.00
C ILE A 513 -11.21 -1.51 31.29
N GLY A 514 -11.92 -0.94 30.32
CA GLY A 514 -12.83 -1.66 29.44
C GLY A 514 -12.37 -1.54 27.98
N GLY A 515 -12.66 -2.55 27.18
CA GLY A 515 -12.27 -2.56 25.77
C GLY A 515 -13.24 -3.31 24.88
N MET A 516 -13.39 -2.83 23.64
CA MET A 516 -14.03 -3.56 22.56
C MET A 516 -13.18 -3.47 21.29
N ALA A 517 -13.21 -4.54 20.49
CA ALA A 517 -12.48 -4.60 19.23
C ALA A 517 -13.34 -5.25 18.13
N LYS A 518 -13.00 -4.95 16.87
CA LYS A 518 -13.46 -5.69 15.69
C LYS A 518 -12.31 -5.93 14.74
N GLY A 519 -12.38 -6.99 13.95
CA GLY A 519 -11.43 -7.41 12.93
C GLY A 519 -11.36 -8.92 12.84
N ALA A 520 -11.50 -9.47 11.63
CA ALA A 520 -11.40 -10.91 11.35
C ALA A 520 -10.55 -11.20 10.10
N GLY A 521 -10.50 -10.26 9.15
CA GLY A 521 -9.58 -10.26 8.01
C GLY A 521 -8.82 -8.94 7.87
N MET A 522 -7.83 -8.92 6.97
CA MET A 522 -6.83 -7.85 6.84
C MET A 522 -6.14 -7.57 8.17
N LEU A 523 -5.64 -8.61 8.83
CA LEU A 523 -4.96 -8.48 10.11
C LEU A 523 -3.44 -8.49 9.94
N ALA A 524 -2.78 -7.33 9.96
CA ALA A 524 -1.32 -7.22 9.96
C ALA A 524 -0.77 -5.99 10.73
N PRO A 525 0.50 -6.01 11.17
CA PRO A 525 1.13 -4.91 11.90
C PRO A 525 1.31 -3.62 11.11
N GLY A 526 1.40 -2.51 11.84
CA GLY A 526 1.15 -1.16 11.32
C GLY A 526 -0.34 -0.79 11.45
N LEU A 527 -1.01 -1.50 12.37
CA LEU A 527 -2.43 -1.71 12.58
C LEU A 527 -3.13 -2.42 11.39
N ALA A 528 -3.84 -3.50 11.73
CA ALA A 528 -4.72 -4.37 10.94
C ALA A 528 -6.11 -3.74 10.76
N THR A 529 -7.02 -4.17 9.84
CA THR A 529 -8.44 -3.72 9.72
C THR A 529 -9.20 -3.86 11.03
N MET A 530 -8.94 -2.93 11.92
CA MET A 530 -9.18 -3.08 13.34
C MET A 530 -9.60 -1.74 13.89
N LEU A 531 -10.76 -1.75 14.53
CA LEU A 531 -11.25 -0.62 15.30
C LEU A 531 -11.29 -1.10 16.74
N VAL A 532 -10.55 -0.41 17.60
CA VAL A 532 -10.50 -0.70 19.04
C VAL A 532 -10.82 0.57 19.80
N VAL A 533 -11.75 0.45 20.74
CA VAL A 533 -12.02 1.50 21.73
C VAL A 533 -11.71 0.92 23.10
N LEU A 534 -10.85 1.62 23.82
CA LEU A 534 -10.44 1.35 25.19
C LEU A 534 -10.94 2.52 26.05
N THR A 535 -11.41 2.21 27.24
CA THR A 535 -11.87 3.20 28.21
C THR A 535 -11.26 2.90 29.56
N THR A 536 -11.02 3.94 30.36
CA THR A 536 -10.57 3.84 31.74
C THR A 536 -11.14 4.98 32.57
N ASP A 537 -11.39 4.72 33.85
CA ASP A 537 -11.82 5.72 34.81
C ASP A 537 -10.68 6.25 35.68
N VAL A 538 -9.46 5.77 35.45
CA VAL A 538 -8.22 6.28 36.04
C VAL A 538 -8.01 7.76 35.67
N VAL A 539 -7.38 8.51 36.56
CA VAL A 539 -6.93 9.88 36.29
C VAL A 539 -5.58 9.84 35.57
N LEU A 540 -5.57 10.29 34.31
CA LEU A 540 -4.39 10.35 33.45
C LEU A 540 -4.32 11.74 32.80
N ASP A 541 -3.13 12.22 32.50
CA ASP A 541 -2.96 13.27 31.49
C ASP A 541 -2.78 12.69 30.08
N ALA A 542 -2.79 13.56 29.06
CA ALA A 542 -2.73 13.14 27.66
C ALA A 542 -1.39 12.47 27.29
N ALA A 543 -0.28 12.86 27.92
CA ALA A 543 1.03 12.28 27.65
C ALA A 543 1.15 10.88 28.28
N GLU A 544 0.66 10.73 29.52
CA GLU A 544 0.54 9.43 30.20
C GLU A 544 -0.31 8.46 29.37
N ALA A 545 -1.47 8.90 28.89
CA ALA A 545 -2.37 8.09 28.08
C ALA A 545 -1.74 7.66 26.73
N ASP A 546 -1.09 8.59 26.00
CA ASP A 546 -0.43 8.28 24.73
C ASP A 546 0.75 7.32 24.91
N ALA A 547 1.60 7.55 25.92
CA ALA A 547 2.74 6.69 26.22
C ALA A 547 2.30 5.26 26.58
N ALA A 548 1.32 5.11 27.48
CA ALA A 548 0.78 3.82 27.87
C ALA A 548 0.13 3.09 26.68
N LEU A 549 -0.65 3.82 25.86
CA LEU A 549 -1.30 3.25 24.69
C LEU A 549 -0.27 2.71 23.69
N ARG A 550 0.73 3.51 23.30
CA ARG A 550 1.78 3.08 22.37
C ARG A 550 2.58 1.90 22.90
N ALA A 551 2.86 1.87 24.21
CA ALA A 551 3.55 0.76 24.84
C ALA A 551 2.72 -0.53 24.75
N ALA A 552 1.44 -0.46 25.08
CA ALA A 552 0.52 -1.59 25.03
C ALA A 552 0.32 -2.10 23.60
N THR A 553 0.10 -1.22 22.61
CA THR A 553 -0.14 -1.64 21.21
C THR A 553 1.08 -2.29 20.57
N ARG A 554 2.30 -1.82 20.89
CA ARG A 554 3.58 -2.33 20.35
C ARG A 554 3.77 -3.83 20.58
N VAL A 555 3.31 -4.33 21.72
CA VAL A 555 3.50 -5.74 22.15
C VAL A 555 2.25 -6.60 22.01
N SER A 556 1.11 -6.02 21.62
CA SER A 556 -0.17 -6.71 21.43
C SER A 556 -0.62 -6.68 19.97
N PHE A 557 -1.34 -5.63 19.56
CA PHE A 557 -1.91 -5.49 18.22
C PHE A 557 -0.84 -5.44 17.11
N ASP A 558 0.30 -4.79 17.35
CA ASP A 558 1.43 -4.76 16.38
C ASP A 558 2.19 -6.09 16.28
N ARG A 559 1.81 -7.07 17.11
CA ARG A 559 2.30 -8.44 17.13
C ARG A 559 1.30 -9.44 16.57
N LEU A 560 0.13 -9.00 16.10
CA LEU A 560 -0.85 -9.83 15.42
C LEU A 560 -0.73 -9.67 13.89
N ASP A 561 -0.43 -10.76 13.19
CA ASP A 561 -0.27 -10.79 11.73
C ASP A 561 -0.91 -12.06 11.15
N SER A 562 -2.17 -11.99 10.75
CA SER A 562 -2.88 -13.11 10.11
C SER A 562 -2.57 -13.23 8.62
N ASP A 563 -2.54 -12.13 7.86
CA ASP A 563 -2.52 -12.17 6.38
C ASP A 563 -1.54 -11.19 5.72
N GLY A 564 -0.74 -10.45 6.49
CA GLY A 564 0.20 -9.45 5.97
C GLY A 564 -0.46 -8.23 5.32
N CYS A 565 -1.79 -8.09 5.37
CA CYS A 565 -2.54 -7.02 4.73
C CYS A 565 -2.92 -5.91 5.73
N MET A 566 -2.03 -4.92 5.86
CA MET A 566 -2.27 -3.72 6.67
C MET A 566 -3.37 -2.84 6.05
N SER A 567 -4.31 -2.37 6.85
CA SER A 567 -5.52 -1.73 6.35
C SER A 567 -5.45 -0.22 6.30
N THR A 568 -6.48 0.40 5.71
CA THR A 568 -6.57 1.84 5.49
C THR A 568 -7.27 2.57 6.63
N ASN A 569 -7.84 1.85 7.60
CA ASN A 569 -8.85 2.35 8.53
C ASN A 569 -8.51 2.11 10.00
N ASP A 570 -7.27 1.73 10.29
CA ASP A 570 -6.99 1.09 11.56
C ASP A 570 -6.73 2.10 12.65
N GLN A 571 -7.33 1.83 13.80
CA GLN A 571 -7.34 2.78 14.88
C GLN A 571 -7.58 2.09 16.22
N VAL A 572 -6.73 2.40 17.19
CA VAL A 572 -6.91 2.09 18.60
C VAL A 572 -7.05 3.40 19.35
N THR A 573 -8.17 3.60 20.05
CA THR A 573 -8.45 4.84 20.80
C THR A 573 -8.64 4.52 22.27
N LEU A 574 -7.91 5.22 23.13
CA LEU A 574 -8.04 5.18 24.58
C LEU A 574 -8.71 6.47 25.07
N LEU A 575 -9.79 6.34 25.84
CA LEU A 575 -10.45 7.43 26.55
C LEU A 575 -10.26 7.26 28.05
N SER A 576 -9.93 8.36 28.73
CA SER A 576 -9.77 8.40 30.18
C SER A 576 -10.75 9.41 30.78
N SER A 577 -11.69 8.92 31.59
CA SER A 577 -12.77 9.73 32.16
C SER A 577 -12.34 10.42 33.47
N GLY A 578 -11.36 9.85 34.19
CA GLY A 578 -10.96 10.30 35.53
C GLY A 578 -12.04 10.13 36.60
N ALA A 579 -13.14 9.43 36.32
CA ALA A 579 -14.30 9.35 37.21
C ALA A 579 -14.04 8.53 38.50
N SER A 580 -13.03 7.65 38.52
CA SER A 580 -12.62 6.96 39.75
C SER A 580 -11.97 7.92 40.76
N GLY A 581 -11.40 9.03 40.28
CA GLY A 581 -10.55 9.92 41.09
C GLY A 581 -9.20 9.31 41.49
N ILE A 582 -8.88 8.09 41.02
CA ILE A 582 -7.67 7.35 41.37
C ILE A 582 -6.57 7.64 40.35
N ARG A 583 -5.38 7.98 40.83
CA ARG A 583 -4.15 7.92 40.04
C ARG A 583 -3.45 6.59 40.34
N VAL A 584 -3.08 5.88 39.28
CA VAL A 584 -2.39 4.59 39.35
C VAL A 584 -0.93 4.80 38.96
N ASP A 585 -0.03 3.97 39.48
CA ASP A 585 1.36 3.96 39.03
C ASP A 585 1.45 3.69 37.51
N ALA A 586 2.39 4.34 36.83
CA ALA A 586 2.46 4.29 35.37
C ALA A 586 2.75 2.87 34.86
N ASP A 587 3.60 2.10 35.56
CA ASP A 587 3.94 0.74 35.16
C ASP A 587 2.79 -0.23 35.45
N GLU A 588 2.10 -0.04 36.58
CA GLU A 588 0.89 -0.81 36.91
C GLU A 588 -0.21 -0.59 35.87
N PHE A 589 -0.50 0.67 35.52
CA PHE A 589 -1.50 0.99 34.51
C PHE A 589 -1.09 0.46 33.13
N ALA A 590 0.18 0.64 32.73
CA ALA A 590 0.68 0.13 31.45
C ALA A 590 0.59 -1.40 31.35
N ALA A 591 0.88 -2.13 32.43
CA ALA A 591 0.74 -3.58 32.49
C ALA A 591 -0.74 -4.01 32.36
N ALA A 592 -1.64 -3.35 33.08
CA ALA A 592 -3.07 -3.62 32.99
C ALA A 592 -3.63 -3.32 31.59
N LEU A 593 -3.27 -2.18 31.00
CA LEU A 593 -3.68 -1.81 29.64
C LEU A 593 -3.13 -2.79 28.61
N THR A 594 -1.87 -3.21 28.77
CA THR A 594 -1.25 -4.23 27.91
C THR A 594 -2.01 -5.55 28.00
N SER A 595 -2.41 -5.98 29.20
CA SER A 595 -3.22 -7.20 29.37
C SER A 595 -4.57 -7.13 28.66
N VAL A 596 -5.26 -5.97 28.69
CA VAL A 596 -6.53 -5.78 27.97
C VAL A 596 -6.31 -5.82 26.45
N CYS A 597 -5.28 -5.13 25.95
CA CYS A 597 -4.94 -5.16 24.54
C CYS A 597 -4.53 -6.56 24.06
N ASP A 598 -3.80 -7.31 24.88
CA ASP A 598 -3.35 -8.67 24.59
C ASP A 598 -4.52 -9.66 24.53
N ASP A 599 -5.47 -9.57 25.46
CA ASP A 599 -6.72 -10.35 25.43
C ASP A 599 -7.52 -10.07 24.15
N LEU A 600 -7.72 -8.78 23.81
CA LEU A 600 -8.39 -8.41 22.55
C LEU A 600 -7.62 -8.93 21.32
N ALA A 601 -6.29 -8.88 21.31
CA ALA A 601 -5.47 -9.43 20.23
C ALA A 601 -5.62 -10.96 20.10
N ALA A 602 -5.70 -11.69 21.21
CA ALA A 602 -5.98 -13.13 21.20
C ALA A 602 -7.39 -13.43 20.69
N GLN A 603 -8.39 -12.62 21.06
CA GLN A 603 -9.75 -12.75 20.54
C GLN A 603 -9.85 -12.45 19.04
N LEU A 604 -9.08 -11.49 18.53
CA LEU A 604 -8.93 -11.20 17.09
C LEU A 604 -8.31 -12.39 16.36
N GLN A 605 -7.21 -12.96 16.88
CA GLN A 605 -6.56 -14.14 16.31
C GLN A 605 -7.50 -15.34 16.24
N GLY A 606 -8.19 -15.64 17.35
CA GLY A 606 -9.09 -16.78 17.45
C GLY A 606 -10.40 -16.62 16.66
N ASP A 607 -10.63 -15.47 16.03
CA ASP A 607 -11.79 -15.17 15.17
C ASP A 607 -11.36 -14.83 13.74
N ALA A 608 -10.12 -15.12 13.36
CA ALA A 608 -9.60 -14.82 12.03
C ALA A 608 -10.31 -15.65 10.94
N GLU A 609 -10.58 -15.00 9.80
CA GLU A 609 -11.31 -15.54 8.65
C GLU A 609 -10.72 -16.86 8.16
N GLY A 610 -11.57 -17.89 8.04
CA GLY A 610 -11.20 -19.23 7.59
C GLY A 610 -10.10 -19.95 8.38
N ALA A 611 -9.62 -19.43 9.51
CA ALA A 611 -8.48 -20.00 10.24
C ALA A 611 -8.85 -21.29 10.99
N SER A 612 -7.99 -22.31 10.91
CA SER A 612 -8.14 -23.55 11.67
C SER A 612 -7.13 -23.69 12.82
N HIS A 613 -6.01 -22.96 12.75
CA HIS A 613 -5.00 -22.88 13.81
C HIS A 613 -4.75 -21.43 14.26
N ASP A 614 -4.46 -21.28 15.55
CA ASP A 614 -3.99 -20.06 16.19
C ASP A 614 -2.51 -20.29 16.57
N ILE A 615 -1.61 -19.67 15.82
CA ILE A 615 -0.17 -19.91 15.90
C ILE A 615 0.50 -18.81 16.72
N THR A 616 1.19 -19.18 17.79
CA THR A 616 2.04 -18.29 18.59
C THR A 616 3.50 -18.57 18.29
N ILE A 617 4.19 -17.59 17.70
CA ILE A 617 5.60 -17.67 17.32
C ILE A 617 6.40 -16.90 18.36
N ARG A 618 7.21 -17.60 19.14
CA ARG A 618 8.15 -17.05 20.11
C ARG A 618 9.55 -17.13 19.53
N VAL A 619 10.21 -15.98 19.42
CA VAL A 619 11.61 -15.90 19.01
C VAL A 619 12.40 -15.45 20.23
N VAL A 620 13.38 -16.25 20.65
CA VAL A 620 14.17 -16.01 21.87
C VAL A 620 15.66 -15.97 21.56
N HIS A 621 16.42 -15.38 22.48
CA HIS A 621 17.86 -15.18 22.39
C HIS A 621 18.31 -14.50 21.09
N ALA A 622 17.53 -13.53 20.63
CA ALA A 622 17.88 -12.66 19.51
C ALA A 622 18.88 -11.58 19.94
N ALA A 623 19.59 -11.00 18.96
CA ALA A 623 20.49 -9.87 19.21
C ALA A 623 19.73 -8.59 19.67
N SER A 624 18.50 -8.42 19.20
CA SER A 624 17.62 -7.30 19.55
C SER A 624 16.14 -7.71 19.52
N GLU A 625 15.27 -6.95 20.18
CA GLU A 625 13.81 -7.18 20.06
C GLU A 625 13.35 -7.00 18.61
N ASP A 626 13.90 -6.02 17.89
CA ASP A 626 13.61 -5.76 16.46
C ASP A 626 13.95 -6.95 15.57
N ASP A 627 15.09 -7.60 15.81
CA ASP A 627 15.50 -8.83 15.12
C ASP A 627 14.50 -9.96 15.40
N ALA A 628 14.08 -10.13 16.67
CA ALA A 628 13.08 -11.12 17.05
C ALA A 628 11.72 -10.85 16.39
N VAL A 629 11.32 -9.58 16.27
CA VAL A 629 10.11 -9.16 15.53
C VAL A 629 10.22 -9.53 14.07
N GLU A 630 11.34 -9.19 13.43
CA GLU A 630 11.56 -9.40 11.99
C GLU A 630 11.47 -10.89 11.65
N ILE A 631 12.12 -11.73 12.46
CA ILE A 631 12.11 -13.18 12.34
C ILE A 631 10.69 -13.74 12.51
N GLY A 632 10.01 -13.37 13.60
CA GLY A 632 8.64 -13.83 13.86
C GLY A 632 7.66 -13.41 12.74
N ARG A 633 7.79 -12.18 12.22
CA ARG A 633 6.98 -11.69 11.10
C ARG A 633 7.29 -12.40 9.79
N SER A 634 8.56 -12.69 9.51
CA SER A 634 8.95 -13.44 8.31
C SER A 634 8.28 -14.82 8.28
N ILE A 635 8.25 -15.50 9.42
CA ILE A 635 7.55 -16.79 9.56
C ILE A 635 6.03 -16.59 9.44
N ALA A 636 5.45 -15.63 10.15
CA ALA A 636 4.00 -15.38 10.14
C ALA A 636 3.43 -15.09 8.75
N ARG A 637 4.20 -14.42 7.89
CA ARG A 637 3.84 -14.08 6.51
C ARG A 637 4.22 -15.13 5.48
N ASN A 638 4.83 -16.23 5.89
CA ASN A 638 5.28 -17.26 4.97
C ASN A 638 4.13 -18.21 4.59
N ASN A 639 3.57 -18.03 3.39
CA ASN A 639 2.47 -18.87 2.90
C ASN A 639 2.76 -20.37 2.91
N LEU A 640 4.02 -20.77 2.68
CA LEU A 640 4.39 -22.18 2.76
C LEU A 640 4.28 -22.66 4.21
N PHE A 641 4.82 -21.93 5.18
CA PHE A 641 4.70 -22.31 6.59
C PHE A 641 3.22 -22.40 7.01
N LYS A 642 2.42 -21.37 6.74
CA LYS A 642 0.99 -21.34 7.08
C LYS A 642 0.20 -22.49 6.45
N ALA A 643 0.47 -22.83 5.18
CA ALA A 643 -0.17 -23.96 4.50
C ALA A 643 0.32 -25.32 5.01
N ALA A 644 1.55 -25.42 5.54
CA ALA A 644 2.04 -26.63 6.19
C ALA A 644 1.30 -26.88 7.52
N ILE A 645 1.13 -25.84 8.35
CA ILE A 645 0.37 -25.95 9.60
C ILE A 645 -1.09 -26.37 9.33
N PHE A 646 -1.77 -25.75 8.35
CA PHE A 646 -3.09 -26.20 7.91
C PHE A 646 -3.12 -27.69 7.51
N GLY A 647 -2.08 -28.16 6.83
CA GLY A 647 -1.90 -29.55 6.44
C GLY A 647 -1.46 -30.49 7.57
N ASN A 648 -1.38 -30.02 8.82
CA ASN A 648 -0.81 -30.75 9.96
C ASN A 648 0.62 -31.26 9.69
N ASP A 649 1.43 -30.51 8.93
CA ASP A 649 2.84 -30.81 8.63
C ASP A 649 3.76 -29.92 9.48
N PRO A 650 4.40 -30.45 10.54
CA PRO A 650 5.36 -29.74 11.39
C PRO A 650 6.70 -29.48 10.67
N ASN A 651 6.64 -28.62 9.64
CA ASN A 651 7.70 -28.43 8.67
C ASN A 651 8.70 -27.35 9.12
N TRP A 652 9.63 -27.73 10.02
CA TRP A 652 10.69 -26.84 10.49
C TRP A 652 11.62 -26.33 9.37
N GLY A 653 11.74 -27.07 8.27
CA GLY A 653 12.48 -26.60 7.09
C GLY A 653 11.88 -25.33 6.47
N ARG A 654 10.54 -25.18 6.49
CA ARG A 654 9.86 -23.94 6.07
C ARG A 654 10.10 -22.79 7.04
N VAL A 655 10.30 -23.07 8.32
CA VAL A 655 10.70 -22.07 9.33
C VAL A 655 12.11 -21.57 9.03
N LEU A 656 13.10 -22.46 8.89
CA LEU A 656 14.48 -22.06 8.54
C LEU A 656 14.55 -21.30 7.22
N ALA A 657 13.79 -21.74 6.21
CA ALA A 657 13.71 -21.05 4.92
C ALA A 657 13.11 -19.63 5.04
N ALA A 658 12.17 -19.41 5.96
CA ALA A 658 11.57 -18.09 6.20
C ALA A 658 12.52 -17.16 6.96
N ILE A 659 13.18 -17.64 8.01
CA ILE A 659 14.10 -16.79 8.79
C ILE A 659 15.34 -16.41 7.97
N GLY A 660 15.79 -17.29 7.08
CA GLY A 660 16.95 -17.05 6.20
C GLY A 660 16.78 -15.92 5.17
N THR A 661 15.59 -15.30 5.05
CA THR A 661 15.38 -14.12 4.19
C THR A 661 15.46 -12.79 4.93
N THR A 662 15.64 -12.81 6.25
CA THR A 662 15.68 -11.60 7.10
C THR A 662 17.07 -10.96 7.11
N GLN A 663 17.17 -9.77 7.70
CA GLN A 663 18.44 -9.09 7.97
C GLN A 663 18.88 -9.20 9.44
N ALA A 664 18.09 -9.88 10.28
CA ALA A 664 18.40 -10.15 11.68
C ALA A 664 19.75 -10.87 11.84
N ALA A 665 20.46 -10.58 12.93
CA ALA A 665 21.75 -11.17 13.21
C ALA A 665 21.60 -12.56 13.85
N PHE A 666 21.86 -13.62 13.08
CA PHE A 666 21.93 -15.00 13.57
C PHE A 666 22.71 -15.90 12.60
N ASP A 667 23.18 -17.06 13.07
CA ASP A 667 23.73 -18.12 12.21
C ASP A 667 22.62 -19.17 11.94
N PRO A 668 22.15 -19.36 10.69
CA PRO A 668 21.13 -20.36 10.38
C PRO A 668 21.56 -21.81 10.71
N TYR A 669 22.86 -22.05 10.88
CA TYR A 669 23.41 -23.35 11.29
C TYR A 669 23.53 -23.52 12.81
N ASP A 670 23.09 -22.55 13.61
CA ASP A 670 23.04 -22.63 15.08
C ASP A 670 21.66 -22.25 15.65
N VAL A 671 20.59 -22.52 14.89
CA VAL A 671 19.20 -22.28 15.30
C VAL A 671 18.54 -23.57 15.78
N ASP A 672 17.81 -23.48 16.89
CA ASP A 672 16.91 -24.53 17.36
C ASP A 672 15.43 -24.13 17.12
N VAL A 673 14.59 -25.10 16.78
CA VAL A 673 13.15 -24.90 16.56
C VAL A 673 12.35 -25.96 17.31
N TRP A 674 11.35 -25.52 18.08
CA TRP A 674 10.35 -26.37 18.71
C TRP A 674 8.98 -26.09 18.14
N MET A 675 8.19 -27.14 17.94
CA MET A 675 6.76 -27.05 17.64
C MET A 675 5.99 -27.85 18.68
N ASN A 676 5.04 -27.22 19.37
CA ASN A 676 4.23 -27.82 20.44
C ASN A 676 5.07 -28.62 21.46
N GLY A 677 6.21 -28.04 21.88
CA GLY A 677 7.11 -28.62 22.88
C GLY A 677 8.10 -29.66 22.37
N VAL A 678 8.06 -30.05 21.09
CA VAL A 678 9.01 -30.99 20.48
C VAL A 678 10.08 -30.23 19.71
N ARG A 679 11.36 -30.45 20.05
CA ARG A 679 12.50 -29.87 19.33
C ARG A 679 12.74 -30.64 18.04
N VAL A 680 12.32 -30.05 16.92
CA VAL A 680 12.36 -30.65 15.57
C VAL A 680 13.60 -30.25 14.78
N CYS A 681 14.22 -29.13 15.14
CA CYS A 681 15.50 -28.67 14.61
C CYS A 681 16.44 -28.35 15.76
N SER A 682 17.70 -28.78 15.66
CA SER A 682 18.76 -28.31 16.53
C SER A 682 20.05 -28.05 15.76
N ALA A 683 20.73 -26.95 16.08
CA ALA A 683 21.91 -26.46 15.37
C ALA A 683 21.73 -26.48 13.83
N GLY A 684 20.61 -25.92 13.36
CA GLY A 684 20.25 -25.84 11.94
C GLY A 684 20.02 -27.19 11.24
N GLY A 685 20.01 -28.31 11.97
CA GLY A 685 19.82 -29.66 11.45
C GLY A 685 18.62 -30.38 12.05
N PRO A 686 18.23 -31.55 11.50
CA PRO A 686 17.14 -32.35 12.05
C PRO A 686 17.44 -32.82 13.48
N ASP A 687 16.44 -32.76 14.38
CA ASP A 687 16.52 -33.36 15.72
C ASP A 687 15.45 -34.45 15.88
N ARG A 688 14.42 -34.25 16.71
CA ARG A 688 13.39 -35.27 16.92
C ARG A 688 12.53 -35.49 15.66
N PRO A 689 11.96 -36.70 15.49
CA PRO A 689 11.02 -36.96 14.42
C PRO A 689 9.86 -35.96 14.46
N ARG A 690 9.50 -35.44 13.30
CA ARG A 690 8.41 -34.47 13.18
C ARG A 690 7.05 -35.09 13.54
N GLU A 691 6.95 -36.42 13.44
CA GLU A 691 5.79 -37.24 13.80
C GLU A 691 5.47 -37.20 15.31
N ASP A 692 6.42 -36.76 16.13
CA ASP A 692 6.20 -36.55 17.57
C ASP A 692 5.41 -35.27 17.87
N VAL A 693 5.26 -34.36 16.91
CA VAL A 693 4.52 -33.09 17.06
C VAL A 693 3.03 -33.34 16.80
N ASP A 694 2.20 -33.05 17.80
CA ASP A 694 0.74 -33.04 17.64
C ASP A 694 0.27 -31.63 17.23
N LEU A 695 -0.13 -31.48 15.96
CA LEU A 695 -0.75 -30.25 15.44
C LEU A 695 -2.28 -30.33 15.40
N THR A 696 -2.92 -31.39 15.91
CA THR A 696 -4.39 -31.48 15.90
C THR A 696 -5.10 -30.40 16.72
N PRO A 697 -4.54 -29.87 17.83
CA PRO A 697 -5.13 -28.74 18.54
C PRO A 697 -5.04 -27.46 17.71
N ARG A 698 -6.11 -26.64 17.77
CA ARG A 698 -6.12 -25.31 17.15
C ARG A 698 -4.94 -24.45 17.62
N ALA A 699 -4.61 -24.49 18.91
CA ALA A 699 -3.47 -23.75 19.44
C ALA A 699 -2.14 -24.41 19.00
N THR A 700 -1.27 -23.63 18.36
CA THR A 700 0.05 -24.06 17.91
C THR A 700 1.12 -23.12 18.48
N ASP A 701 2.10 -23.67 19.19
CA ASP A 701 3.28 -22.97 19.70
C ASP A 701 4.50 -23.28 18.83
N LEU A 702 5.15 -22.25 18.31
CA LEU A 702 6.42 -22.30 17.60
C LEU A 702 7.45 -21.51 18.39
N LEU A 703 8.49 -22.17 18.89
CA LEU A 703 9.63 -21.52 19.53
C LEU A 703 10.84 -21.60 18.61
N VAL A 704 11.49 -20.46 18.37
CA VAL A 704 12.73 -20.33 17.61
C VAL A 704 13.78 -19.71 18.51
N ASP A 705 14.88 -20.42 18.74
CA ASP A 705 16.01 -19.96 19.54
C ASP A 705 17.17 -19.57 18.61
N LEU A 706 17.52 -18.29 18.60
CA LEU A 706 18.56 -17.73 17.72
C LEU A 706 19.97 -17.79 18.32
N ARG A 707 20.10 -17.97 19.65
CA ARG A 707 21.37 -18.13 20.38
C ARG A 707 22.41 -17.01 20.19
N VAL A 708 21.97 -15.79 19.91
CA VAL A 708 22.86 -14.66 19.61
C VAL A 708 22.86 -13.60 20.71
N GLY A 709 21.77 -13.46 21.47
CA GLY A 709 21.65 -12.49 22.56
C GLY A 709 20.60 -12.90 23.58
N ASP A 710 20.00 -11.92 24.27
CA ASP A 710 19.02 -12.15 25.35
C ASP A 710 17.61 -11.61 25.01
N ALA A 711 17.44 -11.03 23.82
CA ALA A 711 16.18 -10.41 23.44
C ALA A 711 15.16 -11.45 22.98
N GLU A 712 13.88 -11.16 23.19
CA GLU A 712 12.77 -12.01 22.75
C GLU A 712 11.61 -11.21 22.20
N ALA A 713 10.79 -11.87 21.39
CA ALA A 713 9.53 -11.34 20.93
C ALA A 713 8.53 -12.45 20.62
N THR A 714 7.24 -12.11 20.76
CA THR A 714 6.13 -12.98 20.36
C THR A 714 5.38 -12.36 19.18
N ILE A 715 4.99 -13.19 18.21
CA ILE A 715 4.11 -12.85 17.08
C ILE A 715 2.96 -13.87 17.05
N ARG A 716 1.73 -13.38 16.92
CA ARG A 716 0.52 -14.18 16.73
C ARG A 716 0.12 -14.18 15.26
N THR A 717 -0.21 -15.34 14.73
CA THR A 717 -0.67 -15.52 13.36
C THR A 717 -1.66 -16.69 13.26
N ASN A 718 -2.16 -16.96 12.06
CA ASN A 718 -3.03 -18.08 11.77
C ASN A 718 -2.44 -18.94 10.64
N ASP A 719 -3.05 -20.07 10.35
CA ASP A 719 -2.75 -20.85 9.17
C ASP A 719 -3.39 -20.25 7.90
N LEU A 720 -3.10 -20.85 6.73
CA LEU A 720 -3.67 -20.44 5.45
C LEU A 720 -4.50 -21.60 4.89
N THR A 721 -5.82 -21.42 4.88
CA THR A 721 -6.78 -22.49 4.57
C THR A 721 -7.50 -22.25 3.23
N HIS A 722 -8.25 -23.25 2.78
CA HIS A 722 -9.17 -23.07 1.64
C HIS A 722 -10.32 -22.12 1.96
N ASP A 723 -10.79 -22.11 3.21
CA ASP A 723 -11.92 -21.28 3.63
C ASP A 723 -11.55 -19.80 3.58
N TYR A 724 -10.33 -19.44 4.02
CA TYR A 724 -9.81 -18.07 3.88
C TYR A 724 -9.87 -17.60 2.43
N VAL A 725 -9.41 -18.45 1.49
CA VAL A 725 -9.44 -18.15 0.05
C VAL A 725 -10.88 -18.06 -0.46
N HIS A 726 -11.77 -18.93 -0.02
CA HIS A 726 -13.18 -18.92 -0.43
C HIS A 726 -13.89 -17.66 0.03
N GLU A 727 -13.78 -17.31 1.32
CA GLU A 727 -14.38 -16.13 1.93
C GLU A 727 -13.92 -14.85 1.21
N ASN A 728 -12.60 -14.69 1.03
CA ASN A 728 -12.02 -13.50 0.41
C ASN A 728 -12.12 -13.45 -1.13
N SER A 729 -12.55 -14.53 -1.79
CA SER A 729 -12.82 -14.54 -3.24
C SER A 729 -14.31 -14.46 -3.59
N ALA A 730 -15.19 -14.86 -2.66
CA ALA A 730 -16.63 -14.82 -2.84
C ALA A 730 -17.25 -13.49 -2.39
N TYR A 731 -16.63 -12.80 -1.43
CA TYR A 731 -17.00 -11.43 -1.07
C TYR A 731 -16.34 -10.42 -2.02
N SER A 732 -17.15 -9.82 -2.91
CA SER A 732 -16.71 -8.68 -3.72
C SER A 732 -16.45 -7.46 -2.82
N SER A 733 -15.19 -7.03 -2.76
CA SER A 733 -14.71 -5.78 -2.15
C SER A 733 -15.12 -4.54 -2.93
#